data_AF-A0A3M1VWV2-F1
#
_entry.id   AF-A0A3M1VWV2-F1
#
_cell.length_a   1.000
_cell.length_b   1.000
_cell.length_c   1.000
_cell.angle_alpha   90.00
_cell.angle_beta   90.00
_cell.angle_gamma   90.00
#
_symmetry.space_group_name_H-M   'P 1'
#
loop_
_entity.id
_entity.type
_entity.pdbx_description
1 polymer ?
#
loop_
_entity_poly.entity_id
_entity_poly.type
_entity_poly.pdbx_seq_one_letter_code
_entity_poly.pdbx_strand_id
1 'polypeptide(L)'
;MSGPRPDPDAIRATFRWLAHAPHGVSEVRVIRPGRGIVGIGFFDDEDAFVRECVRSNAAGNVYVGIQPRPRRLLERAANVVRPLRSGAARKDIEVVTATVVDLDPVRPKDTASTEEELAAALEAAEAAADWCEERGLVRPLRMMSGNGAQLWFAVPPIELTPDNRDAVQAGLKAFEAELRERIESDRIKVDSIHDLARIIKVVGTVSRKGEPTAERPHRVSVALDGAERREDPALRERLLSPPPPPAPAAARGLPASATGLAPRATAKARRTGDGSYDWQSPVEMCGPVQRLWNEGAEDRSLAIFNMVRFFVHKGLGLDEITDLILEYDRRGLGKLRGRDGRAYVKSCYDKIAASVRDDGTVAPPCHSLQKLGYCRVNREPGVRCELYDFVFDIEKAVEAIPEDCPARELEYRLKPIFEAIAHRDPSMHGRYIELLEKRFKLKARDLRRAVSLAGRKAASERSGAGRGQGDGGGDDAIEGEIYEDTCSYYTVNSRGETRTISSFTITPTMRVEMEDGEIIFGRAHTDRGAVVENLRLPLKAFHSKRDLIRHLPSADLQWTGSDNNVQGLLRVLARRDVPRRPGTTMIGDYKRDGVHLWVGPDCAIGKDGFLRPSPVVFVSNGGSLHGRVRYVEADEGDFLHVARKVFEFLPRLNRPEVILPVIGWFFATPVKPRFMERVGSFPALFIWGTQGSGKSTLVIDVFWPLFGVRDAEPYSATETEFALLKVLTASRSVPVFI
;
A
#
# COMPACT_ATOMS: atom_id res chain seq x y z
N MET A 1 -10.30 -29.47 -43.45
CA MET A 1 -10.58 -30.31 -42.26
C MET A 1 -11.59 -29.56 -41.39
N SER A 2 -12.69 -30.21 -41.01
CA SER A 2 -13.68 -29.61 -40.10
C SER A 2 -13.00 -29.34 -38.75
N GLY A 3 -12.97 -28.08 -38.30
CA GLY A 3 -12.37 -27.71 -37.00
C GLY A 3 -13.01 -28.45 -35.81
N PRO A 4 -12.42 -28.35 -34.61
CA PRO A 4 -12.92 -29.02 -33.40
C PRO A 4 -14.37 -28.65 -33.13
N ARG A 5 -15.18 -29.63 -32.72
CA ARG A 5 -16.60 -29.47 -32.39
C ARG A 5 -16.83 -29.84 -30.92
N PRO A 6 -17.82 -29.22 -30.25
CA PRO A 6 -18.17 -29.61 -28.90
C PRO A 6 -18.66 -31.07 -28.84
N ASP A 7 -18.35 -31.75 -27.75
CA ASP A 7 -18.74 -33.11 -27.41
C ASP A 7 -19.93 -33.09 -26.45
N PRO A 8 -21.15 -33.45 -26.89
CA PRO A 8 -22.35 -33.45 -26.06
C PRO A 8 -22.27 -34.39 -24.85
N ASP A 9 -21.58 -35.53 -24.97
CA ASP A 9 -21.53 -36.53 -23.89
C ASP A 9 -20.59 -36.07 -22.77
N ALA A 10 -19.45 -35.46 -23.12
CA ALA A 10 -18.57 -34.82 -22.14
C ALA A 10 -19.23 -33.61 -21.44
N ILE A 11 -20.05 -32.84 -22.18
CA ILE A 11 -20.85 -31.74 -21.60
C ILE A 11 -21.89 -32.29 -20.61
N ARG A 12 -22.56 -33.38 -20.97
CA ARG A 12 -23.53 -34.07 -20.10
C ARG A 12 -22.85 -34.60 -18.84
N ALA A 13 -21.67 -35.17 -18.98
CA ALA A 13 -20.86 -35.66 -17.88
C ALA A 13 -20.48 -34.52 -16.90
N THR A 14 -20.17 -33.33 -17.40
CA THR A 14 -19.96 -32.13 -16.57
C THR A 14 -21.21 -31.80 -15.73
N PHE A 15 -22.39 -31.79 -16.34
CA PHE A 15 -23.65 -31.48 -15.64
C PHE A 15 -23.92 -32.46 -14.49
N ARG A 16 -23.71 -33.76 -14.74
CA ARG A 16 -23.89 -34.82 -13.76
C ARG A 16 -22.89 -34.72 -12.60
N TRP A 17 -21.61 -34.47 -12.90
CA TRP A 17 -20.57 -34.34 -11.89
C TRP A 17 -20.82 -33.19 -10.91
N LEU A 18 -21.32 -32.06 -11.41
CA LEU A 18 -21.66 -30.89 -10.59
C LEU A 18 -22.73 -31.22 -9.53
N ALA A 19 -23.64 -32.15 -9.83
CA ALA A 19 -24.67 -32.65 -8.91
C ALA A 19 -25.47 -31.53 -8.21
N HIS A 20 -25.81 -30.45 -8.93
CA HIS A 20 -26.45 -29.27 -8.37
C HIS A 20 -27.94 -29.44 -8.03
N ALA A 21 -28.63 -30.39 -8.67
CA ALA A 21 -30.09 -30.51 -8.60
C ALA A 21 -30.69 -30.53 -7.17
N PRO A 22 -30.06 -31.18 -6.16
CA PRO A 22 -30.58 -31.15 -4.78
C PRO A 22 -30.46 -29.79 -4.08
N HIS A 23 -29.59 -28.89 -4.58
CA HIS A 23 -29.19 -27.66 -3.88
C HIS A 23 -29.48 -26.39 -4.68
N GLY A 24 -29.82 -26.48 -5.96
CA GLY A 24 -30.07 -25.33 -6.81
C GLY A 24 -29.96 -25.63 -8.29
N VAL A 25 -29.47 -24.65 -9.05
CA VAL A 25 -29.38 -24.71 -10.52
C VAL A 25 -27.98 -24.38 -11.00
N SER A 26 -27.61 -24.92 -12.16
CA SER A 26 -26.32 -24.66 -12.82
C SER A 26 -26.39 -23.34 -13.60
N GLU A 27 -25.55 -22.36 -13.26
CA GLU A 27 -25.42 -21.14 -14.05
C GLU A 27 -24.39 -21.32 -15.16
N VAL A 28 -24.81 -21.22 -16.41
CA VAL A 28 -23.93 -21.19 -17.58
C VAL A 28 -23.64 -19.75 -17.98
N ARG A 29 -22.37 -19.43 -18.26
CA ARG A 29 -21.94 -18.14 -18.83
C ARG A 29 -21.19 -18.36 -20.14
N VAL A 30 -21.56 -17.58 -21.14
CA VAL A 30 -20.87 -17.57 -22.45
C VAL A 30 -20.05 -16.29 -22.53
N ILE A 31 -18.74 -16.42 -22.66
CA ILE A 31 -17.82 -15.28 -22.67
C ILE A 31 -17.05 -15.28 -23.99
N ARG A 32 -17.08 -14.14 -24.68
CA ARG A 32 -16.30 -13.92 -25.89
C ARG A 32 -15.01 -13.18 -25.53
N PRO A 33 -13.83 -13.73 -25.88
CA PRO A 33 -12.56 -13.02 -25.69
C PRO A 33 -12.61 -11.59 -26.26
N GLY A 34 -12.15 -10.62 -25.47
CA GLY A 34 -12.15 -9.19 -25.84
C GLY A 34 -13.53 -8.49 -25.88
N ARG A 35 -14.65 -9.21 -25.79
CA ARG A 35 -16.01 -8.62 -25.83
C ARG A 35 -16.87 -8.88 -24.59
N GLY A 36 -16.37 -9.65 -23.63
CA GLY A 36 -17.05 -9.88 -22.35
C GLY A 36 -18.16 -10.93 -22.42
N ILE A 37 -19.12 -10.84 -21.49
CA ILE A 37 -20.22 -11.80 -21.35
C ILE A 37 -21.22 -11.61 -22.50
N VAL A 38 -21.46 -12.69 -23.25
CA VAL A 38 -22.43 -12.77 -24.34
C VAL A 38 -23.82 -13.15 -23.82
N GLY A 39 -23.86 -14.05 -22.84
CA GLY A 39 -25.12 -14.49 -22.26
C GLY A 39 -24.92 -15.34 -21.02
N ILE A 40 -26.01 -15.47 -20.26
CA ILE A 40 -26.11 -16.24 -19.02
C ILE A 40 -27.42 -17.03 -19.05
N GLY A 41 -27.40 -18.26 -18.56
CA GLY A 41 -28.58 -19.12 -18.38
C GLY A 41 -28.50 -19.90 -17.08
N PHE A 42 -29.65 -20.36 -16.58
CA PHE A 42 -29.76 -21.15 -15.35
C PHE A 42 -30.47 -22.47 -15.67
N PHE A 43 -29.89 -23.59 -15.25
CA PHE A 43 -30.27 -24.91 -15.75
C PHE A 43 -30.57 -25.90 -14.62
N ASP A 44 -31.74 -26.52 -14.69
CA ASP A 44 -32.12 -27.71 -13.91
C ASP A 44 -32.49 -28.90 -14.80
N ASP A 45 -32.47 -28.73 -16.12
CA ASP A 45 -32.69 -29.78 -17.12
C ASP A 45 -31.38 -30.14 -17.85
N GLU A 46 -31.01 -31.41 -17.81
CA GLU A 46 -29.75 -31.92 -18.37
C GLU A 46 -29.68 -31.74 -19.90
N ASP A 47 -30.76 -32.06 -20.61
CA ASP A 47 -30.78 -31.97 -22.07
C ASP A 47 -30.74 -30.53 -22.56
N ALA A 48 -31.41 -29.61 -21.86
CA ALA A 48 -31.32 -28.18 -22.15
C ALA A 48 -29.93 -27.64 -21.88
N PHE A 49 -29.27 -28.05 -20.79
CA PHE A 49 -27.90 -27.67 -20.49
C PHE A 49 -26.96 -28.09 -21.65
N VAL A 50 -27.05 -29.35 -22.09
CA VAL A 50 -26.22 -29.87 -23.18
C VAL A 50 -26.48 -29.12 -24.48
N ARG A 51 -27.74 -28.99 -24.90
CA ARG A 51 -28.10 -28.29 -26.15
C ARG A 51 -27.61 -26.84 -26.15
N GLU A 52 -27.79 -26.11 -25.05
CA GLU A 52 -27.41 -24.70 -24.97
C GLU A 52 -25.90 -24.49 -24.90
N CYS A 53 -25.16 -25.39 -24.24
CA CYS A 53 -23.69 -25.36 -24.25
C CYS A 53 -23.14 -25.60 -25.66
N VAL A 54 -23.66 -26.61 -26.37
CA VAL A 54 -23.29 -26.89 -27.77
C VAL A 54 -23.58 -25.69 -28.67
N ARG A 55 -24.82 -25.17 -28.61
CA ARG A 55 -25.26 -24.01 -29.41
C ARG A 55 -24.40 -22.77 -29.14
N SER A 56 -24.14 -22.49 -27.87
CA SER A 56 -23.46 -21.27 -27.46
C SER A 56 -21.94 -21.29 -27.65
N ASN A 57 -21.32 -22.48 -27.75
CA ASN A 57 -19.88 -22.59 -27.97
C ASN A 57 -19.41 -22.08 -29.35
N ALA A 58 -20.34 -21.89 -30.28
CA ALA A 58 -20.08 -21.14 -31.53
C ALA A 58 -19.86 -19.64 -31.29
N ALA A 59 -20.49 -19.07 -30.25
CA ALA A 59 -20.46 -17.63 -29.97
C ALA A 59 -19.37 -17.19 -28.98
N GLY A 60 -18.78 -18.13 -28.23
CA GLY A 60 -17.72 -17.88 -27.24
C GLY A 60 -17.32 -19.12 -26.44
N ASN A 61 -16.51 -18.91 -25.41
CA ASN A 61 -16.16 -19.93 -24.42
C ASN A 61 -17.31 -20.10 -23.42
N VAL A 62 -17.64 -21.35 -23.09
CA VAL A 62 -18.76 -21.69 -22.22
C VAL A 62 -18.24 -22.13 -20.85
N TYR A 63 -18.78 -21.52 -19.80
CA TYR A 63 -18.41 -21.75 -18.41
C TYR A 63 -19.65 -22.08 -17.59
N VAL A 64 -19.46 -22.75 -16.46
CA VAL A 64 -20.50 -23.09 -15.49
C VAL A 64 -20.04 -22.75 -14.08
N GLY A 65 -20.95 -22.32 -13.21
CA GLY A 65 -20.64 -22.12 -11.79
C GLY A 65 -20.15 -23.40 -11.12
N ILE A 66 -19.10 -23.31 -10.30
CA ILE A 66 -18.63 -24.47 -9.51
C ILE A 66 -19.69 -24.90 -8.51
N GLN A 67 -20.34 -23.92 -7.88
CA GLN A 67 -21.35 -24.14 -6.85
C GLN A 67 -22.77 -23.99 -7.43
N PRO A 68 -23.78 -24.67 -6.88
CA PRO A 68 -25.16 -24.46 -7.27
C PRO A 68 -25.57 -23.01 -7.01
N ARG A 69 -26.43 -22.45 -7.87
CA ARG A 69 -27.04 -21.14 -7.64
C ARG A 69 -28.45 -21.31 -7.10
N PRO A 70 -28.97 -20.35 -6.30
CA PRO A 70 -30.31 -20.47 -5.72
C PRO A 70 -31.37 -20.69 -6.79
N ARG A 71 -32.32 -21.60 -6.52
CA ARG A 71 -33.34 -22.00 -7.50
C ARG A 71 -34.19 -20.83 -8.00
N ARG A 72 -34.37 -19.79 -7.19
CA ARG A 72 -35.02 -18.51 -7.58
C ARG A 72 -34.39 -17.81 -8.79
N LEU A 73 -33.14 -18.12 -9.14
CA LEU A 73 -32.49 -17.54 -10.32
C LEU A 73 -32.90 -18.23 -11.62
N LEU A 74 -33.52 -19.41 -11.57
CA LEU A 74 -33.99 -20.14 -12.74
C LEU A 74 -34.91 -19.28 -13.61
N GLU A 75 -35.84 -18.54 -13.00
CA GLU A 75 -36.82 -17.70 -13.69
C GLU A 75 -36.20 -16.62 -14.58
N ARG A 76 -34.96 -16.19 -14.30
CA ARG A 76 -34.27 -15.16 -15.07
C ARG A 76 -33.91 -15.62 -16.49
N ALA A 77 -33.60 -16.90 -16.64
CA ALA A 77 -33.21 -17.52 -17.92
C ALA A 77 -33.29 -19.05 -17.81
N ALA A 78 -34.51 -19.57 -17.66
CA ALA A 78 -34.76 -20.98 -17.39
C ALA A 78 -34.38 -21.85 -18.58
N ASN A 79 -33.38 -22.71 -18.40
CA ASN A 79 -32.94 -23.71 -19.37
C ASN A 79 -32.58 -23.13 -20.75
N VAL A 80 -32.14 -21.87 -20.77
CA VAL A 80 -31.75 -21.14 -21.99
C VAL A 80 -30.73 -20.04 -21.68
N VAL A 81 -29.76 -19.83 -22.56
CA VAL A 81 -28.82 -18.69 -22.45
C VAL A 81 -29.45 -17.42 -23.02
N ARG A 82 -29.54 -16.36 -22.20
CA ARG A 82 -30.05 -15.03 -22.59
C ARG A 82 -29.03 -13.92 -22.34
N PRO A 83 -29.13 -12.77 -23.03
CA PRO A 83 -28.31 -11.60 -22.74
C PRO A 83 -28.70 -11.00 -21.39
N LEU A 84 -28.00 -11.40 -20.32
CA LEU A 84 -28.16 -10.85 -18.98
C LEU A 84 -26.94 -10.02 -18.60
N ARG A 85 -27.17 -8.89 -17.89
CA ARG A 85 -26.10 -7.98 -17.47
C ARG A 85 -25.17 -8.57 -16.41
N SER A 86 -25.69 -9.44 -15.53
CA SER A 86 -24.93 -10.05 -14.45
C SER A 86 -25.53 -11.40 -14.01
N GLY A 87 -24.67 -12.33 -13.60
CA GLY A 87 -25.07 -13.61 -12.98
C GLY A 87 -25.20 -13.50 -11.46
N ALA A 88 -25.17 -14.64 -10.77
CA ALA A 88 -25.05 -14.75 -9.33
C ALA A 88 -23.72 -14.19 -8.82
N ALA A 89 -23.75 -13.55 -7.65
CA ALA A 89 -22.58 -13.02 -6.95
C ALA A 89 -22.26 -13.86 -5.70
N ARG A 90 -21.13 -13.55 -5.03
CA ARG A 90 -20.68 -14.26 -3.81
C ARG A 90 -21.77 -14.41 -2.75
N LYS A 91 -22.59 -13.37 -2.57
CA LYS A 91 -23.69 -13.33 -1.59
C LYS A 91 -24.86 -14.26 -1.92
N ASP A 92 -25.01 -14.64 -3.19
CA ASP A 92 -26.09 -15.52 -3.63
C ASP A 92 -25.75 -17.00 -3.42
N ILE A 93 -24.48 -17.35 -3.15
CA ILE A 93 -24.09 -18.75 -3.02
C ILE A 93 -24.49 -19.25 -1.64
N GLU A 94 -25.29 -20.33 -1.61
CA GLU A 94 -25.87 -20.90 -0.39
C GLU A 94 -25.21 -22.22 0.02
N VAL A 95 -24.60 -22.95 -0.93
CA VAL A 95 -23.99 -24.27 -0.69
C VAL A 95 -22.66 -24.38 -1.45
N VAL A 96 -21.66 -25.01 -0.84
CA VAL A 96 -20.42 -25.45 -1.50
C VAL A 96 -20.47 -26.97 -1.70
N THR A 97 -20.28 -27.44 -2.93
CA THR A 97 -20.34 -28.87 -3.30
C THR A 97 -19.05 -29.37 -3.95
N ALA A 98 -18.13 -28.46 -4.29
CA ALA A 98 -16.87 -28.78 -4.95
C ALA A 98 -15.81 -27.68 -4.77
N THR A 99 -14.56 -28.00 -5.08
CA THR A 99 -13.50 -27.02 -5.35
C THR A 99 -12.69 -27.44 -6.57
N VAL A 100 -12.12 -26.46 -7.27
CA VAL A 100 -11.35 -26.70 -8.50
C VAL A 100 -10.05 -25.92 -8.44
N VAL A 101 -8.96 -26.55 -8.86
CA VAL A 101 -7.65 -25.91 -9.06
C VAL A 101 -7.35 -25.88 -10.55
N ASP A 102 -7.05 -24.70 -11.09
CA ASP A 102 -6.84 -24.45 -12.53
C ASP A 102 -5.36 -24.22 -12.81
N LEU A 103 -4.77 -25.09 -13.63
CA LEU A 103 -3.35 -25.13 -13.98
C LEU A 103 -3.23 -24.71 -15.45
N ASP A 104 -2.62 -23.56 -15.69
CA ASP A 104 -2.38 -23.03 -17.03
C ASP A 104 -0.88 -22.98 -17.32
N PRO A 105 -0.41 -23.44 -18.49
CA PRO A 105 0.98 -23.24 -18.87
C PRO A 105 1.28 -21.75 -19.06
N VAL A 106 2.49 -21.34 -18.65
CA VAL A 106 3.04 -20.01 -18.87
C VAL A 106 3.37 -19.88 -20.35
N ARG A 107 2.63 -18.99 -21.03
CA ARG A 107 2.68 -18.78 -22.48
C ARG A 107 2.35 -17.32 -22.82
N PRO A 108 2.58 -16.86 -24.07
CA PRO A 108 2.17 -15.53 -24.51
C PRO A 108 0.70 -15.24 -24.22
N LYS A 109 0.39 -13.95 -23.98
CA LYS A 109 -0.99 -13.54 -23.76
C LYS A 109 -1.83 -13.79 -25.02
N ASP A 110 -3.09 -14.12 -24.81
CA ASP A 110 -4.09 -14.30 -25.85
C ASP A 110 -3.75 -15.37 -26.91
N THR A 111 -2.92 -16.36 -26.59
CA THR A 111 -2.68 -17.54 -27.43
C THR A 111 -3.17 -18.82 -26.78
N ALA A 112 -3.48 -19.83 -27.61
CA ALA A 112 -3.65 -21.21 -27.16
C ALA A 112 -2.29 -21.85 -26.81
N SER A 113 -2.28 -22.98 -26.10
CA SER A 113 -1.04 -23.68 -25.76
C SER A 113 -0.51 -24.48 -26.95
N THR A 114 0.82 -24.63 -27.00
CA THR A 114 1.42 -25.69 -27.82
C THR A 114 1.12 -27.07 -27.22
N GLU A 115 1.50 -28.13 -27.93
CA GLU A 115 1.35 -29.50 -27.43
C GLU A 115 2.26 -29.74 -26.21
N GLU A 116 3.49 -29.23 -26.24
CA GLU A 116 4.46 -29.34 -25.16
C GLU A 116 4.03 -28.55 -23.92
N GLU A 117 3.53 -27.33 -24.11
CA GLU A 117 2.96 -26.52 -23.03
C GLU A 117 1.76 -27.21 -22.38
N LEU A 118 0.89 -27.84 -23.19
CA LEU A 118 -0.25 -28.59 -22.68
C LEU A 118 0.19 -29.84 -21.92
N ALA A 119 1.12 -30.63 -22.47
CA ALA A 119 1.65 -31.83 -21.85
C ALA A 119 2.24 -31.53 -20.47
N ALA A 120 3.02 -30.45 -20.33
CA ALA A 120 3.56 -30.02 -19.05
C ALA A 120 2.47 -29.72 -18.01
N ALA A 121 1.34 -29.12 -18.43
CA ALA A 121 0.23 -28.86 -17.53
C ALA A 121 -0.50 -30.15 -17.10
N LEU A 122 -0.60 -31.14 -17.99
CA LEU A 122 -1.16 -32.45 -17.69
C LEU A 122 -0.28 -33.26 -16.74
N GLU A 123 1.04 -33.24 -16.95
CA GLU A 123 2.01 -33.88 -16.06
C GLU A 123 1.98 -33.28 -14.65
N ALA A 124 1.93 -31.94 -14.55
CA ALA A 124 1.80 -31.25 -13.27
C ALA A 124 0.47 -31.58 -12.56
N ALA A 125 -0.63 -31.70 -13.32
CA ALA A 125 -1.91 -32.13 -12.78
C ALA A 125 -1.86 -33.58 -12.26
N GLU A 126 -1.16 -34.48 -12.95
CA GLU A 126 -0.99 -35.86 -12.49
C GLU A 126 -0.21 -35.93 -11.17
N ALA A 127 0.95 -35.27 -11.10
CA ALA A 127 1.76 -35.25 -9.89
C ALA A 127 1.04 -34.62 -8.68
N ALA A 128 0.12 -33.68 -8.92
CA ALA A 128 -0.74 -33.11 -7.91
C ALA A 128 -1.90 -34.03 -7.49
N ALA A 129 -2.46 -34.80 -8.43
CA ALA A 129 -3.47 -35.80 -8.13
C ALA A 129 -2.89 -36.95 -7.28
N ASP A 130 -1.70 -37.45 -7.64
CA ASP A 130 -0.97 -38.47 -6.88
C ASP A 130 -0.74 -38.05 -5.44
N TRP A 131 -0.35 -36.80 -5.22
CA TRP A 131 -0.10 -36.30 -3.88
C TRP A 131 -1.34 -36.07 -3.05
N CYS A 132 -2.45 -35.65 -3.66
CA CYS A 132 -3.71 -35.60 -2.95
C CYS A 132 -4.04 -36.98 -2.37
N GLU A 133 -3.89 -38.02 -3.19
CA GLU A 133 -4.10 -39.42 -2.80
C GLU A 133 -3.11 -39.88 -1.71
N GLU A 134 -1.82 -39.57 -1.83
CA GLU A 134 -0.81 -39.82 -0.79
C GLU A 134 -1.12 -39.13 0.55
N ARG A 135 -1.77 -37.97 0.51
CA ARG A 135 -2.22 -37.22 1.69
C ARG A 135 -3.57 -37.71 2.23
N GLY A 136 -4.10 -38.80 1.70
CA GLY A 136 -5.35 -39.41 2.14
C GLY A 136 -6.60 -38.68 1.66
N LEU A 137 -6.47 -37.79 0.67
CA LEU A 137 -7.63 -37.21 -0.02
C LEU A 137 -8.11 -38.16 -1.12
N VAL A 138 -9.36 -37.99 -1.52
CA VAL A 138 -9.87 -38.68 -2.71
C VAL A 138 -9.17 -38.08 -3.93
N ARG A 139 -8.63 -38.95 -4.78
CA ARG A 139 -7.94 -38.53 -6.01
C ARG A 139 -8.85 -37.61 -6.86
N PRO A 140 -8.44 -36.35 -7.13
CA PRO A 140 -9.24 -35.43 -7.95
C PRO A 140 -9.36 -35.94 -9.38
N LEU A 141 -10.47 -35.61 -10.04
CA LEU A 141 -10.58 -35.84 -11.47
C LEU A 141 -9.77 -34.80 -12.24
N ARG A 142 -8.97 -35.23 -13.20
CA ARG A 142 -8.21 -34.34 -14.08
C ARG A 142 -9.03 -34.03 -15.33
N MET A 143 -9.17 -32.74 -15.61
CA MET A 143 -9.83 -32.24 -16.80
C MET A 143 -8.81 -31.47 -17.64
N MET A 144 -8.73 -31.75 -18.93
CA MET A 144 -8.01 -30.92 -19.89
C MET A 144 -8.93 -29.78 -20.33
N SER A 145 -8.63 -28.54 -19.93
CA SER A 145 -9.48 -27.36 -20.17
C SER A 145 -9.41 -26.82 -21.62
N GLY A 146 -8.73 -27.53 -22.51
CA GLY A 146 -8.40 -27.17 -23.88
C GLY A 146 -7.01 -26.55 -24.03
N ASN A 147 -6.46 -25.99 -22.95
CA ASN A 147 -5.29 -25.14 -22.98
C ASN A 147 -4.37 -25.31 -21.75
N GLY A 148 -4.79 -26.15 -20.81
CA GLY A 148 -4.20 -26.39 -19.50
C GLY A 148 -4.98 -27.55 -18.83
N ALA A 149 -4.81 -27.71 -17.52
CA ALA A 149 -5.44 -28.78 -16.75
C ALA A 149 -6.25 -28.22 -15.57
N GLN A 150 -7.27 -28.94 -15.13
CA GLN A 150 -8.03 -28.63 -13.92
C GLN A 150 -8.14 -29.87 -13.05
N LEU A 151 -7.98 -29.69 -11.74
CA LEU A 151 -8.22 -30.72 -10.74
C LEU A 151 -9.56 -30.46 -10.08
N TRP A 152 -10.48 -31.38 -10.26
CA TRP A 152 -11.86 -31.28 -9.79
C TRP A 152 -12.05 -32.14 -8.55
N PHE A 153 -12.35 -31.49 -7.43
CA PHE A 153 -12.62 -32.11 -6.14
C PHE A 153 -14.10 -31.96 -5.82
N ALA A 154 -14.79 -33.08 -5.59
CA ALA A 154 -16.13 -33.05 -5.04
C ALA A 154 -16.04 -33.18 -3.51
N VAL A 155 -16.86 -32.44 -2.80
CA VAL A 155 -16.98 -32.54 -1.33
C VAL A 155 -18.44 -32.79 -0.96
N PRO A 156 -18.73 -33.47 0.16
CA PRO A 156 -20.08 -33.51 0.67
C PRO A 156 -20.57 -32.06 0.90
N PRO A 157 -21.86 -31.76 0.63
CA PRO A 157 -22.37 -30.39 0.67
C PRO A 157 -22.08 -29.65 1.98
N ILE A 158 -21.62 -28.41 1.86
CA ILE A 158 -21.44 -27.48 2.97
C ILE A 158 -22.43 -26.34 2.81
N GLU A 159 -23.44 -26.28 3.68
CA GLU A 159 -24.35 -25.14 3.75
C GLU A 159 -23.63 -23.91 4.31
N LEU A 160 -23.77 -22.79 3.62
CA LEU A 160 -23.15 -21.52 4.00
C LEU A 160 -24.10 -20.70 4.88
N THR A 161 -23.74 -20.56 6.14
CA THR A 161 -24.38 -19.67 7.10
C THR A 161 -23.57 -18.37 7.23
N PRO A 162 -24.13 -17.30 7.83
CA PRO A 162 -23.35 -16.10 8.15
C PRO A 162 -22.09 -16.39 8.96
N ASP A 163 -22.13 -17.40 9.84
CA ASP A 163 -21.05 -17.71 10.78
C ASP A 163 -19.90 -18.50 10.14
N ASN A 164 -20.20 -19.40 9.19
CA ASN A 164 -19.17 -20.27 8.60
C ASN A 164 -18.65 -19.78 7.24
N ARG A 165 -19.33 -18.83 6.59
CA ARG A 165 -19.04 -18.43 5.20
C ARG A 165 -17.61 -17.96 4.99
N ASP A 166 -17.09 -17.15 5.90
CA ASP A 166 -15.71 -16.64 5.78
C ASP A 166 -14.67 -17.70 6.12
N ALA A 167 -14.97 -18.62 7.05
CA ALA A 167 -14.11 -19.78 7.34
C ALA A 167 -14.01 -20.71 6.13
N VAL A 168 -15.13 -21.05 5.49
CA VAL A 168 -15.15 -21.87 4.28
C VAL A 168 -14.42 -21.18 3.12
N GLN A 169 -14.61 -19.87 2.94
CA GLN A 169 -13.85 -19.09 1.95
C GLN A 169 -12.33 -19.13 2.22
N ALA A 170 -11.92 -19.07 3.49
CA ALA A 170 -10.52 -19.18 3.89
C ALA A 170 -9.99 -20.61 3.66
N GLY A 171 -10.78 -21.65 3.93
CA GLY A 171 -10.45 -23.05 3.65
C GLY A 171 -10.23 -23.33 2.17
N LEU A 172 -11.13 -22.83 1.30
CA LEU A 172 -10.95 -22.92 -0.15
C LEU A 172 -9.64 -22.27 -0.61
N LYS A 173 -9.33 -21.10 -0.05
CA LYS A 173 -8.09 -20.37 -0.34
C LYS A 173 -6.85 -21.11 0.17
N ALA A 174 -6.90 -21.64 1.39
CA ALA A 174 -5.79 -22.37 2.00
C ALA A 174 -5.48 -23.66 1.22
N PHE A 175 -6.52 -24.42 0.86
CA PHE A 175 -6.36 -25.63 0.07
C PHE A 175 -5.77 -25.36 -1.32
N GLU A 176 -6.25 -24.31 -2.01
CA GLU A 176 -5.65 -23.89 -3.29
C GLU A 176 -4.19 -23.43 -3.11
N ALA A 177 -3.87 -22.73 -2.03
CA ALA A 177 -2.50 -22.28 -1.74
C ALA A 177 -1.53 -23.46 -1.52
N GLU A 178 -1.96 -24.53 -0.85
CA GLU A 178 -1.14 -25.74 -0.67
C GLU A 178 -0.82 -26.42 -2.00
N LEU A 179 -1.84 -26.58 -2.86
CA LEU A 179 -1.63 -27.15 -4.19
C LEU A 179 -0.79 -26.22 -5.06
N ARG A 180 -1.01 -24.91 -4.98
CA ARG A 180 -0.22 -23.89 -5.66
C ARG A 180 1.25 -23.97 -5.30
N GLU A 181 1.58 -24.04 -4.01
CA GLU A 181 2.98 -24.13 -3.54
C GLU A 181 3.71 -25.32 -4.16
N ARG A 182 2.98 -26.39 -4.47
CA ARG A 182 3.52 -27.63 -5.03
C ARG A 182 3.56 -27.66 -6.56
N ILE A 183 2.60 -27.00 -7.22
CA ILE A 183 2.39 -27.06 -8.67
C ILE A 183 3.01 -25.87 -9.40
N GLU A 184 2.95 -24.67 -8.81
CA GLU A 184 3.32 -23.43 -9.47
C GLU A 184 4.84 -23.38 -9.73
N SER A 185 5.20 -23.11 -10.97
CA SER A 185 6.56 -23.09 -11.49
C SER A 185 6.72 -22.01 -12.56
N ASP A 186 7.91 -21.89 -13.14
CA ASP A 186 8.18 -21.05 -14.31
C ASP A 186 7.39 -21.48 -15.56
N ARG A 187 7.01 -22.77 -15.64
CA ARG A 187 6.26 -23.36 -16.75
C ARG A 187 4.76 -23.45 -16.50
N ILE A 188 4.34 -23.66 -15.25
CA ILE A 188 2.93 -23.87 -14.90
C ILE A 188 2.49 -22.83 -13.88
N LYS A 189 1.40 -22.14 -14.19
CA LYS A 189 0.75 -21.20 -13.31
C LYS A 189 -0.53 -21.79 -12.76
N VAL A 190 -0.76 -21.63 -11.46
CA VAL A 190 -2.06 -21.93 -10.86
C VAL A 190 -2.90 -20.65 -10.85
N ASP A 191 -4.09 -20.66 -11.41
CA ASP A 191 -4.96 -19.49 -11.42
C ASP A 191 -5.82 -19.41 -10.15
N SER A 192 -5.91 -18.22 -9.55
CA SER A 192 -6.65 -18.02 -8.29
C SER A 192 -8.15 -18.03 -8.53
N ILE A 193 -8.76 -19.20 -8.36
CA ILE A 193 -10.18 -19.46 -8.65
C ILE A 193 -10.97 -19.96 -7.41
N HIS A 194 -10.49 -19.64 -6.20
CA HIS A 194 -11.07 -20.12 -4.93
C HIS A 194 -12.29 -19.34 -4.40
N ASP A 195 -12.81 -18.32 -5.09
CA ASP A 195 -13.99 -17.58 -4.63
C ASP A 195 -15.31 -18.35 -4.83
N LEU A 196 -16.26 -18.19 -3.92
CA LEU A 196 -17.52 -18.95 -3.91
C LEU A 196 -18.33 -18.87 -5.22
N ALA A 197 -18.32 -17.71 -5.89
CA ALA A 197 -19.12 -17.49 -7.10
C ALA A 197 -18.36 -17.83 -8.40
N ARG A 198 -17.22 -18.49 -8.28
CA ARG A 198 -16.38 -18.85 -9.42
C ARG A 198 -17.12 -19.73 -10.42
N ILE A 199 -16.72 -19.57 -11.68
CA ILE A 199 -17.12 -20.38 -12.83
C ILE A 199 -15.89 -21.12 -13.38
N ILE A 200 -16.11 -22.31 -13.92
CA ILE A 200 -15.12 -23.17 -14.58
C ILE A 200 -15.60 -23.51 -15.99
N LYS A 201 -14.71 -24.01 -16.85
CA LYS A 201 -15.10 -24.37 -18.21
C LYS A 201 -16.04 -25.57 -18.19
N VAL A 202 -17.03 -25.57 -19.09
CA VAL A 202 -17.82 -26.78 -19.35
C VAL A 202 -16.97 -27.73 -20.21
N VAL A 203 -16.56 -28.86 -19.63
CA VAL A 203 -15.76 -29.89 -20.33
C VAL A 203 -16.57 -30.45 -21.49
N GLY A 204 -15.91 -30.75 -22.60
CA GLY A 204 -16.55 -31.07 -23.89
C GLY A 204 -16.77 -29.86 -24.79
N THR A 205 -16.54 -28.63 -24.32
CA THR A 205 -16.60 -27.44 -25.20
C THR A 205 -15.24 -27.07 -25.79
N VAL A 206 -15.22 -26.46 -26.97
CA VAL A 206 -14.01 -25.97 -27.64
C VAL A 206 -13.47 -24.74 -26.91
N SER A 207 -12.16 -24.72 -26.65
CA SER A 207 -11.43 -23.57 -26.11
C SER A 207 -10.95 -22.66 -27.24
N ARG A 208 -11.52 -21.46 -27.29
CA ARG A 208 -11.20 -20.42 -28.28
C ARG A 208 -10.37 -19.33 -27.61
N LYS A 209 -9.05 -19.37 -27.81
CA LYS A 209 -8.10 -18.39 -27.28
C LYS A 209 -7.11 -18.01 -28.38
N GLY A 210 -7.08 -16.73 -28.75
CA GLY A 210 -6.32 -16.24 -29.90
C GLY A 210 -6.80 -16.79 -31.24
N GLU A 211 -6.07 -16.41 -32.28
CA GLU A 211 -6.21 -17.03 -33.60
C GLU A 211 -5.54 -18.42 -33.59
N PRO A 212 -6.23 -19.47 -34.08
CA PRO A 212 -5.68 -20.82 -34.08
C PRO A 212 -4.56 -20.95 -35.13
N THR A 213 -3.45 -21.58 -34.73
CA THR A 213 -2.37 -21.96 -35.65
C THR A 213 -2.14 -23.47 -35.61
N ALA A 214 -1.32 -24.00 -36.51
CA ALA A 214 -0.94 -25.42 -36.48
C ALA A 214 -0.23 -25.78 -35.16
N GLU A 215 0.60 -24.88 -34.64
CA GLU A 215 1.34 -25.06 -33.38
C GLU A 215 0.46 -24.80 -32.14
N ARG A 216 -0.52 -23.88 -32.24
CA ARG A 216 -1.41 -23.47 -31.14
C ARG A 216 -2.88 -23.62 -31.56
N PRO A 217 -3.37 -24.85 -31.73
CA PRO A 217 -4.73 -25.09 -32.20
C PRO A 217 -5.75 -24.82 -31.10
N HIS A 218 -6.98 -24.47 -31.49
CA HIS A 218 -8.13 -24.59 -30.58
C HIS A 218 -8.40 -26.07 -30.34
N ARG A 219 -8.66 -26.47 -29.09
CA ARG A 219 -8.92 -27.87 -28.71
C ARG A 219 -10.27 -28.02 -28.01
N VAL A 220 -10.88 -29.19 -28.14
CA VAL A 220 -12.03 -29.59 -27.31
C VAL A 220 -11.48 -29.90 -25.91
N SER A 221 -12.14 -29.40 -24.87
CA SER A 221 -11.81 -29.79 -23.49
C SER A 221 -12.28 -31.22 -23.20
N VAL A 222 -11.50 -31.99 -22.43
CA VAL A 222 -11.71 -33.44 -22.25
C VAL A 222 -11.58 -33.82 -20.77
N ALA A 223 -12.39 -34.75 -20.32
CA ALA A 223 -12.24 -35.40 -19.02
C ALA A 223 -11.25 -36.56 -19.16
N LEU A 224 -10.10 -36.48 -18.47
CA LEU A 224 -9.01 -37.45 -18.65
C LEU A 224 -9.29 -38.75 -17.91
N ASP A 225 -9.94 -38.64 -16.75
CA ASP A 225 -10.24 -39.76 -15.85
C ASP A 225 -11.73 -40.16 -15.87
N GLY A 226 -12.49 -39.67 -16.86
CA GLY A 226 -13.95 -39.67 -16.82
C GLY A 226 -14.51 -38.60 -15.87
N ALA A 227 -15.79 -38.74 -15.50
CA ALA A 227 -16.54 -37.71 -14.76
C ALA A 227 -17.32 -38.27 -13.56
N GLU A 228 -16.91 -39.41 -13.01
CA GLU A 228 -17.58 -40.02 -11.87
C GLU A 228 -17.36 -39.17 -10.60
N ARG A 229 -18.46 -38.68 -10.01
CA ARG A 229 -18.40 -37.86 -8.80
C ARG A 229 -18.03 -38.72 -7.59
N ARG A 230 -16.90 -38.43 -6.96
CA ARG A 230 -16.45 -39.04 -5.70
C ARG A 230 -16.23 -37.95 -4.67
N GLU A 231 -17.08 -37.91 -3.66
CA GLU A 231 -17.02 -36.89 -2.62
C GLU A 231 -15.93 -37.20 -1.61
N ASP A 232 -15.22 -36.16 -1.18
CA ASP A 232 -14.12 -36.23 -0.22
C ASP A 232 -14.52 -35.61 1.14
N PRO A 233 -14.88 -36.45 2.14
CA PRO A 233 -15.21 -35.97 3.48
C PRO A 233 -14.00 -35.35 4.20
N ALA A 234 -12.78 -35.84 3.94
CA ALA A 234 -11.58 -35.31 4.58
C ALA A 234 -11.29 -33.89 4.09
N LEU A 235 -11.44 -33.65 2.78
CA LEU A 235 -11.35 -32.31 2.23
C LEU A 235 -12.46 -31.40 2.77
N ARG A 236 -13.70 -31.88 2.90
CA ARG A 236 -14.78 -31.10 3.52
C ARG A 236 -14.42 -30.61 4.92
N GLU A 237 -13.89 -31.48 5.79
CA GLU A 237 -13.49 -31.08 7.13
C GLU A 237 -12.37 -30.03 7.10
N ARG A 238 -11.42 -30.17 6.18
CA ARG A 238 -10.36 -29.16 5.97
C ARG A 238 -10.90 -27.82 5.48
N LEU A 239 -11.96 -27.81 4.68
CA LEU A 239 -12.60 -26.57 4.24
C LEU A 239 -13.39 -25.89 5.36
N LEU A 240 -14.00 -26.66 6.27
CA LEU A 240 -14.74 -26.15 7.42
C LEU A 240 -13.82 -25.65 8.54
N SER A 241 -12.72 -26.35 8.77
CA SER A 241 -11.73 -26.05 9.79
C SER A 241 -10.36 -25.87 9.12
N PRO A 242 -10.14 -24.74 8.41
CA PRO A 242 -8.83 -24.47 7.83
C PRO A 242 -7.78 -24.51 8.95
N PRO A 243 -6.59 -25.10 8.71
CA PRO A 243 -5.49 -24.97 9.65
C PRO A 243 -5.28 -23.48 9.94
N PRO A 244 -4.91 -23.11 11.18
CA PRO A 244 -4.68 -21.72 11.52
C PRO A 244 -3.71 -21.15 10.49
N PRO A 245 -3.99 -19.95 9.94
CA PRO A 245 -3.05 -19.33 9.01
C PRO A 245 -1.67 -19.35 9.65
N PRO A 246 -0.59 -19.62 8.89
CA PRO A 246 0.76 -19.48 9.44
C PRO A 246 0.81 -18.13 10.13
N ALA A 247 1.17 -18.16 11.42
CA ALA A 247 1.01 -17.02 12.30
C ALA A 247 1.54 -15.77 11.60
N PRO A 248 0.77 -14.68 11.50
CA PRO A 248 1.35 -13.43 11.04
C PRO A 248 2.53 -13.15 11.96
N ALA A 249 3.72 -12.97 11.39
CA ALA A 249 4.87 -12.49 12.13
C ALA A 249 4.38 -11.32 12.99
N ALA A 250 4.46 -11.51 14.31
CA ALA A 250 3.70 -10.72 15.28
C ALA A 250 3.71 -9.24 14.91
N ALA A 251 2.53 -8.72 14.56
CA ALA A 251 2.28 -7.30 14.62
C ALA A 251 2.46 -6.92 16.09
N ARG A 252 3.65 -6.43 16.43
CA ARG A 252 3.91 -5.82 17.74
C ARG A 252 2.90 -4.71 17.93
N GLY A 253 2.22 -4.78 19.07
CA GLY A 253 1.03 -4.01 19.38
C GLY A 253 1.19 -2.51 19.18
N LEU A 254 0.11 -1.92 18.67
CA LEU A 254 -0.26 -0.56 18.98
C LEU A 254 -0.43 -0.45 20.52
N PRO A 255 0.05 0.63 21.16
CA PRO A 255 -0.31 0.89 22.54
C PRO A 255 -1.82 1.12 22.60
N ALA A 256 -2.46 0.50 23.59
CA ALA A 256 -3.86 0.68 23.91
C ALA A 256 -4.19 2.17 24.03
N SER A 257 -5.25 2.60 23.35
CA SER A 257 -5.89 3.88 23.58
C SER A 257 -6.38 3.91 25.02
N ALA A 258 -5.64 4.60 25.88
CA ALA A 258 -6.17 5.08 27.14
C ALA A 258 -7.25 6.13 26.83
N THR A 259 -8.49 5.70 26.91
CA THR A 259 -9.62 6.56 27.26
C THR A 259 -9.36 7.07 28.68
N GLY A 260 -8.78 8.25 28.77
CA GLY A 260 -8.58 8.98 30.01
C GLY A 260 -8.17 10.40 29.69
N LEU A 261 -9.01 11.38 30.05
CA LEU A 261 -8.58 12.77 30.09
C LEU A 261 -7.37 12.87 31.03
N ALA A 262 -6.18 13.08 30.46
CA ALA A 262 -4.94 13.34 31.19
C ALA A 262 -4.08 14.37 30.42
N PRO A 263 -3.25 15.17 31.12
CA PRO A 263 -2.85 16.51 30.66
C PRO A 263 -1.82 16.48 29.52
N ARG A 264 -1.90 17.49 28.63
CA ARG A 264 -0.95 17.71 27.51
C ARG A 264 0.51 17.70 28.00
N ALA A 265 1.35 16.89 27.34
CA ALA A 265 2.79 16.93 27.51
C ALA A 265 3.38 18.30 27.10
N THR A 266 4.26 18.86 27.93
CA THR A 266 4.97 20.14 27.67
C THR A 266 5.97 19.99 26.52
N ALA A 267 5.96 20.92 25.58
CA ALA A 267 6.95 21.00 24.50
C ALA A 267 8.32 21.45 25.06
N LYS A 268 9.42 21.03 24.44
CA LYS A 268 10.80 21.38 24.85
C LYS A 268 11.48 22.32 23.84
N ALA A 269 12.37 23.18 24.31
CA ALA A 269 13.18 24.05 23.43
C ALA A 269 14.28 23.26 22.70
N ARG A 270 14.64 23.70 21.48
CA ARG A 270 15.71 23.11 20.67
C ARG A 270 17.07 23.29 21.36
N ARG A 271 17.95 22.30 21.19
CA ARG A 271 19.32 22.28 21.71
C ARG A 271 20.33 22.03 20.60
N THR A 272 21.50 22.62 20.71
CA THR A 272 22.66 22.39 19.84
C THR A 272 23.36 21.08 20.21
N GLY A 273 24.29 20.62 19.37
CA GLY A 273 24.98 19.34 19.56
C GLY A 273 25.80 19.22 20.86
N ASP A 274 26.08 20.34 21.53
CA ASP A 274 26.74 20.42 22.84
C ASP A 274 25.76 20.42 24.04
N GLY A 275 24.45 20.29 23.78
CA GLY A 275 23.42 20.27 24.81
C GLY A 275 22.99 21.65 25.32
N SER A 276 23.58 22.75 24.83
CA SER A 276 23.12 24.11 25.12
C SER A 276 21.87 24.46 24.30
N TYR A 277 21.12 25.51 24.66
CA TYR A 277 19.93 25.91 23.91
C TYR A 277 20.31 26.46 22.53
N ASP A 278 19.53 26.11 21.50
CA ASP A 278 19.62 26.77 20.21
C ASP A 278 19.09 28.20 20.37
N TRP A 279 20.02 29.11 20.50
CA TRP A 279 19.78 30.49 20.82
C TRP A 279 19.27 31.33 19.65
N GLN A 280 19.54 30.88 18.43
CA GLN A 280 19.05 31.53 17.21
C GLN A 280 17.61 31.12 16.94
N SER A 281 17.27 29.87 17.20
CA SER A 281 15.92 29.33 17.00
C SER A 281 15.50 28.35 18.10
N PRO A 282 15.25 28.83 19.34
CA PRO A 282 14.94 27.94 20.46
C PRO A 282 13.60 27.23 20.27
N VAL A 283 12.70 27.86 19.52
CA VAL A 283 11.45 27.31 19.00
C VAL A 283 11.18 27.95 17.64
N GLU A 284 10.26 27.39 16.88
CA GLU A 284 9.84 27.98 15.60
C GLU A 284 9.05 29.31 15.83
N MET A 285 9.54 30.40 15.24
CA MET A 285 9.01 31.77 15.35
C MET A 285 8.66 32.36 13.98
N CYS A 286 7.61 33.20 13.89
CA CYS A 286 7.29 33.95 12.68
C CYS A 286 8.17 35.20 12.62
N GLY A 287 8.36 35.79 11.45
CA GLY A 287 9.16 37.01 11.26
C GLY A 287 8.92 38.09 12.33
N PRO A 288 7.68 38.46 12.68
CA PRO A 288 7.41 39.41 13.77
C PRO A 288 7.94 39.00 15.15
N VAL A 289 7.78 37.74 15.53
CA VAL A 289 8.26 37.22 16.83
C VAL A 289 9.77 37.06 16.81
N GLN A 290 10.35 36.58 15.70
CA GLN A 290 11.78 36.45 15.52
C GLN A 290 12.47 37.83 15.58
N ARG A 291 11.87 38.87 15.01
CA ARG A 291 12.37 40.25 15.16
C ARG A 291 12.31 40.72 16.60
N LEU A 292 11.21 40.49 17.32
CA LEU A 292 11.15 40.81 18.75
C LEU A 292 12.25 40.05 19.52
N TRP A 293 12.48 38.77 19.22
CA TRP A 293 13.51 37.93 19.84
C TRP A 293 14.94 38.39 19.55
N ASN A 294 15.20 38.90 18.34
CA ASN A 294 16.53 39.32 17.94
C ASN A 294 16.84 40.76 18.37
N GLU A 295 15.86 41.65 18.26
CA GLU A 295 16.07 43.11 18.33
C GLU A 295 15.52 43.73 19.63
N GLY A 296 14.61 43.05 20.33
CA GLY A 296 13.95 43.61 21.51
C GLY A 296 12.86 44.62 21.16
N ALA A 297 12.42 45.41 22.13
CA ALA A 297 11.56 46.58 21.91
C ALA A 297 11.92 47.68 22.90
N GLU A 298 11.57 48.94 22.58
CA GLU A 298 11.82 50.09 23.46
C GLU A 298 11.22 49.88 24.86
N ASP A 299 9.97 49.39 24.93
CA ASP A 299 9.39 48.89 26.18
C ASP A 299 9.88 47.46 26.47
N ARG A 300 10.98 47.41 27.21
CA ARG A 300 11.64 46.17 27.64
C ARG A 300 10.75 45.27 28.49
N SER A 301 9.83 45.85 29.27
CA SER A 301 8.93 45.08 30.14
C SER A 301 7.87 44.36 29.30
N LEU A 302 7.36 45.07 28.29
CA LEU A 302 6.40 44.52 27.33
C LEU A 302 7.05 43.52 26.36
N ALA A 303 8.32 43.72 25.98
CA ALA A 303 9.08 42.74 25.20
C ALA A 303 9.20 41.40 25.92
N ILE A 304 9.66 41.44 27.18
CA ILE A 304 9.76 40.24 28.03
C ILE A 304 8.39 39.58 28.20
N PHE A 305 7.35 40.35 28.50
CA PHE A 305 6.00 39.80 28.69
C PHE A 305 5.49 39.08 27.43
N ASN A 306 5.70 39.66 26.25
CA ASN A 306 5.27 39.05 24.99
C ASN A 306 6.08 37.80 24.63
N MET A 307 7.39 37.78 24.90
CA MET A 307 8.21 36.59 24.70
C MET A 307 7.83 35.45 25.66
N VAL A 308 7.57 35.76 26.94
CA VAL A 308 7.03 34.78 27.89
C VAL A 308 5.70 34.23 27.38
N ARG A 309 4.77 35.10 26.94
CA ARG A 309 3.48 34.69 26.39
C ARG A 309 3.62 33.77 25.18
N PHE A 310 4.57 34.07 24.30
CA PHE A 310 4.85 33.25 23.13
C PHE A 310 5.36 31.85 23.52
N PHE A 311 6.32 31.74 24.45
CA PHE A 311 6.83 30.43 24.87
C PHE A 311 5.79 29.60 25.64
N VAL A 312 4.95 30.24 26.46
CA VAL A 312 3.80 29.56 27.09
C VAL A 312 2.83 29.05 26.02
N HIS A 313 2.53 29.86 25.01
CA HIS A 313 1.71 29.44 23.87
C HIS A 313 2.32 28.25 23.12
N LYS A 314 3.66 28.19 23.00
CA LYS A 314 4.38 27.04 22.42
C LYS A 314 4.47 25.83 23.35
N GLY A 315 3.99 25.93 24.60
CA GLY A 315 3.89 24.81 25.54
C GLY A 315 5.17 24.53 26.33
N LEU A 316 6.10 25.47 26.43
CA LEU A 316 7.35 25.29 27.19
C LEU A 316 7.12 25.34 28.71
N GLY A 317 7.94 24.60 29.44
CA GLY A 317 7.95 24.62 30.91
C GLY A 317 8.53 25.92 31.49
N LEU A 318 8.12 26.28 32.72
CA LEU A 318 8.56 27.52 33.38
C LEU A 318 10.09 27.62 33.50
N ASP A 319 10.78 26.53 33.78
CA ASP A 319 12.24 26.52 33.93
C ASP A 319 12.93 26.86 32.60
N GLU A 320 12.51 26.25 31.48
CA GLU A 320 13.05 26.54 30.15
C GLU A 320 12.72 27.97 29.72
N ILE A 321 11.50 28.44 29.98
CA ILE A 321 11.11 29.83 29.71
C ILE A 321 12.00 30.79 30.49
N THR A 322 12.28 30.48 31.75
CA THR A 322 13.13 31.31 32.61
C THR A 322 14.54 31.40 32.05
N ASP A 323 15.14 30.28 31.68
CA ASP A 323 16.50 30.26 31.11
C ASP A 323 16.55 31.03 29.77
N LEU A 324 15.55 30.84 28.91
CA LEU A 324 15.47 31.54 27.62
C LEU A 324 15.33 33.05 27.80
N ILE A 325 14.49 33.50 28.74
CA ILE A 325 14.23 34.93 28.96
C ILE A 325 15.39 35.62 29.67
N LEU A 326 16.08 34.94 30.59
CA LEU A 326 17.28 35.50 31.22
C LEU A 326 18.41 35.70 30.21
N GLU A 327 18.55 34.78 29.26
CA GLU A 327 19.49 34.95 28.15
C GLU A 327 19.07 36.09 27.21
N TYR A 328 17.80 36.15 26.84
CA TYR A 328 17.24 37.22 26.00
C TYR A 328 17.46 38.61 26.63
N ASP A 329 17.24 38.74 27.94
CA ASP A 329 17.51 39.98 28.65
C ASP A 329 19.00 40.33 28.63
N ARG A 330 19.88 39.34 28.83
CA ARG A 330 21.34 39.53 28.85
C ARG A 330 21.89 40.02 27.50
N ARG A 331 21.29 39.59 26.38
CA ARG A 331 21.78 39.88 25.02
C ARG A 331 21.44 41.27 24.49
N GLY A 332 20.42 41.93 25.03
CA GLY A 332 19.99 43.20 24.45
C GLY A 332 19.08 44.10 25.28
N LEU A 333 18.30 43.56 26.24
CA LEU A 333 17.34 44.40 26.98
C LEU A 333 17.92 44.98 28.28
N GLY A 334 18.70 44.18 29.03
CA GLY A 334 19.30 44.56 30.31
C GLY A 334 18.31 45.06 31.38
N LYS A 335 17.04 44.66 31.30
CA LYS A 335 15.95 45.08 32.19
C LYS A 335 16.01 44.35 33.53
N LEU A 336 16.50 43.12 33.55
CA LEU A 336 16.57 42.27 34.75
C LEU A 336 17.93 42.39 35.45
N ARG A 337 18.86 43.19 34.93
CA ARG A 337 20.17 43.44 35.54
C ARG A 337 20.01 44.04 36.95
N GLY A 338 20.50 43.33 37.96
CA GLY A 338 20.38 43.73 39.38
C GLY A 338 19.01 43.49 40.01
N ARG A 339 18.12 42.73 39.35
CA ARG A 339 16.79 42.34 39.87
C ARG A 339 16.69 40.82 39.97
N ASP A 340 15.71 40.33 40.72
CA ASP A 340 15.36 38.90 40.70
C ASP A 340 14.62 38.56 39.38
N GLY A 341 15.40 38.21 38.37
CA GLY A 341 14.88 37.85 37.05
C GLY A 341 14.00 36.60 37.06
N ARG A 342 14.28 35.62 37.93
CA ARG A 342 13.47 34.39 38.04
C ARG A 342 12.10 34.69 38.61
N ALA A 343 12.02 35.47 39.68
CA ALA A 343 10.74 35.91 40.25
C ALA A 343 9.94 36.76 39.26
N TYR A 344 10.62 37.62 38.47
CA TYR A 344 9.97 38.44 37.45
C TYR A 344 9.35 37.59 36.34
N VAL A 345 10.09 36.62 35.78
CA VAL A 345 9.58 35.72 34.74
C VAL A 345 8.42 34.88 35.27
N LYS A 346 8.52 34.36 36.50
CA LYS A 346 7.42 33.64 37.16
C LYS A 346 6.17 34.51 37.28
N SER A 347 6.31 35.78 37.67
CA SER A 347 5.16 36.71 37.75
C SER A 347 4.50 36.93 36.38
N CYS A 348 5.28 37.04 35.31
CA CYS A 348 4.74 37.11 33.95
C CYS A 348 4.02 35.82 33.55
N TYR A 349 4.64 34.66 33.81
CA TYR A 349 4.07 33.34 33.53
C TYR A 349 2.73 33.15 34.23
N ASP A 350 2.66 33.44 35.54
CA ASP A 350 1.43 33.29 36.35
C ASP A 350 0.30 34.16 35.81
N LYS A 351 0.58 35.41 35.41
CA LYS A 351 -0.39 36.31 34.78
C LYS A 351 -0.90 35.80 33.43
N ILE A 352 -0.06 35.11 32.67
CA ILE A 352 -0.43 34.56 31.35
C ILE A 352 -1.19 33.24 31.50
N ALA A 353 -0.77 32.38 32.42
CA ALA A 353 -1.45 31.13 32.75
C ALA A 353 -2.86 31.38 33.30
N ALA A 354 -3.10 32.50 33.98
CA ALA A 354 -4.45 32.93 34.37
C ALA A 354 -5.34 33.36 33.17
N SER A 355 -4.78 33.50 31.97
CA SER A 355 -5.50 33.91 30.73
C SER A 355 -5.69 32.77 29.72
N VAL A 356 -5.65 31.52 30.20
CA VAL A 356 -5.89 30.31 29.40
C VAL A 356 -7.36 30.27 28.94
N ARG A 357 -7.57 29.89 27.68
CA ARG A 357 -8.89 29.74 27.06
C ARG A 357 -9.58 28.45 27.53
N ASP A 358 -10.88 28.34 27.28
CA ASP A 358 -11.70 27.17 27.64
C ASP A 358 -11.18 25.83 27.06
N ASP A 359 -10.40 25.89 25.98
CA ASP A 359 -9.74 24.74 25.33
C ASP A 359 -8.34 24.40 25.91
N GLY A 360 -7.95 25.07 27.01
CA GLY A 360 -6.66 24.89 27.65
C GLY A 360 -5.48 25.54 26.91
N THR A 361 -5.71 26.41 25.91
CA THR A 361 -4.64 27.09 25.16
C THR A 361 -4.44 28.55 25.57
N VAL A 362 -3.21 29.04 25.47
CA VAL A 362 -2.88 30.47 25.60
C VAL A 362 -2.81 31.09 24.21
N ALA A 363 -3.45 32.25 24.00
CA ALA A 363 -3.36 32.96 22.72
C ALA A 363 -1.96 33.55 22.48
N PRO A 364 -1.43 33.51 21.24
CA PRO A 364 -0.13 34.11 20.91
C PRO A 364 -0.15 35.65 21.06
N PRO A 365 1.01 36.32 21.18
CA PRO A 365 1.09 37.78 21.41
C PRO A 365 0.75 38.64 20.18
N CYS A 366 0.10 38.09 19.16
CA CYS A 366 -0.12 38.73 17.85
C CYS A 366 -0.78 40.12 17.96
N HIS A 367 -1.78 40.29 18.82
CA HIS A 367 -2.45 41.58 19.01
C HIS A 367 -1.53 42.66 19.62
N SER A 368 -0.65 42.27 20.55
CA SER A 368 0.34 43.20 21.12
C SER A 368 1.40 43.56 20.07
N LEU A 369 1.87 42.57 19.31
CA LEU A 369 2.83 42.78 18.21
C LEU A 369 2.25 43.67 17.10
N GLN A 370 0.94 43.61 16.84
CA GLN A 370 0.26 44.53 15.92
C GLN A 370 0.27 45.97 16.44
N LYS A 371 0.00 46.17 17.73
CA LYS A 371 0.06 47.51 18.34
C LYS A 371 1.47 48.09 18.34
N LEU A 372 2.48 47.26 18.55
CA LEU A 372 3.90 47.63 18.50
C LEU A 372 4.46 47.77 17.07
N GLY A 373 3.64 47.56 16.04
CA GLY A 373 4.07 47.71 14.64
C GLY A 373 4.89 46.53 14.07
N TYR A 374 5.21 45.52 14.87
CA TYR A 374 5.93 44.31 14.42
C TYR A 374 5.11 43.44 13.48
N CYS A 375 3.79 43.41 13.62
CA CYS A 375 2.90 42.55 12.86
C CYS A 375 1.81 43.36 12.12
N ARG A 376 1.71 43.21 10.80
CA ARG A 376 0.73 43.93 9.97
C ARG A 376 -0.49 43.08 9.58
N VAL A 377 -0.55 41.85 10.06
CA VAL A 377 -1.66 40.91 9.81
C VAL A 377 -2.97 41.48 10.35
N ASN A 378 -4.03 41.51 9.53
CA ASN A 378 -5.33 42.22 9.69
C ASN A 378 -5.33 43.74 9.67
N ARG A 379 -4.18 44.43 9.64
CA ARG A 379 -4.16 45.89 9.48
C ARG A 379 -4.03 46.30 8.02
N GLU A 380 -3.30 45.52 7.23
CA GLU A 380 -3.14 45.72 5.81
C GLU A 380 -3.79 44.56 5.02
N PRO A 381 -4.64 44.85 4.03
CA PRO A 381 -5.17 43.82 3.12
C PRO A 381 -4.01 43.09 2.41
N GLY A 382 -3.96 41.75 2.55
CA GLY A 382 -2.95 40.92 1.89
C GLY A 382 -1.81 40.41 2.78
N VAL A 383 -1.61 40.98 3.97
CA VAL A 383 -0.55 40.49 4.89
C VAL A 383 -1.04 39.29 5.71
N ARG A 384 -0.42 38.13 5.51
CA ARG A 384 -0.69 36.86 6.22
C ARG A 384 0.42 36.58 7.26
N CYS A 385 0.10 35.83 8.32
CA CYS A 385 1.13 35.40 9.28
C CYS A 385 1.78 34.11 8.79
N GLU A 386 3.11 34.07 8.81
CA GLU A 386 3.93 32.93 8.35
C GLU A 386 3.76 31.66 9.20
N LEU A 387 3.37 31.80 10.48
CA LEU A 387 3.16 30.67 11.39
C LEU A 387 1.70 30.34 11.67
N TYR A 388 0.83 31.35 11.59
CA TYR A 388 -0.57 31.22 11.98
C TYR A 388 -1.41 31.70 10.81
N ASP A 389 -1.83 30.81 9.91
CA ASP A 389 -2.70 31.12 8.75
C ASP A 389 -4.06 31.78 9.15
N PHE A 390 -4.29 32.01 10.44
CA PHE A 390 -5.53 32.47 11.02
C PHE A 390 -5.41 33.85 11.68
N VAL A 391 -5.45 34.90 10.87
CA VAL A 391 -6.26 36.06 11.25
C VAL A 391 -6.70 36.80 9.98
N PHE A 392 -7.92 36.51 9.54
CA PHE A 392 -8.72 37.33 8.62
C PHE A 392 -10.15 36.97 9.00
N ASP A 393 -10.87 37.93 9.55
CA ASP A 393 -12.23 37.75 10.05
C ASP A 393 -13.18 37.84 8.86
N ILE A 394 -13.49 36.66 8.30
CA ILE A 394 -14.30 36.52 7.09
C ILE A 394 -15.71 37.05 7.34
N GLU A 395 -16.25 36.87 8.54
CA GLU A 395 -17.62 37.26 8.88
C GLU A 395 -17.75 38.79 8.89
N LYS A 396 -16.84 39.50 9.57
CA LYS A 396 -16.81 40.97 9.53
C LYS A 396 -16.54 41.54 8.13
N ALA A 397 -15.71 40.88 7.33
CA ALA A 397 -15.44 41.31 5.97
C ALA A 397 -16.68 41.19 5.07
N VAL A 398 -17.51 40.16 5.28
CA VAL A 398 -18.79 39.97 4.60
C VAL A 398 -19.85 40.98 5.07
N GLU A 399 -19.91 41.26 6.37
CA GLU A 399 -20.83 42.25 6.94
C GLU A 399 -20.58 43.67 6.43
N ALA A 400 -19.32 44.04 6.20
CA ALA A 400 -18.93 45.37 5.72
C ALA A 400 -19.31 45.65 4.25
N ILE A 401 -19.79 44.66 3.50
CA ILE A 401 -20.29 44.86 2.13
C ILE A 401 -21.80 45.19 2.20
N PRO A 402 -22.25 46.31 1.59
CA PRO A 402 -23.66 46.67 1.51
C PRO A 402 -24.48 45.60 0.77
N GLU A 403 -25.71 45.32 1.23
CA GLU A 403 -26.58 44.29 0.63
C GLU A 403 -27.06 44.65 -0.78
N ASP A 404 -27.10 45.94 -1.10
CA ASP A 404 -27.49 46.53 -2.39
C ASP A 404 -26.28 46.82 -3.31
N CYS A 405 -25.10 46.29 -2.98
CA CYS A 405 -23.87 46.49 -3.76
C CYS A 405 -24.06 46.06 -5.23
N PRO A 406 -23.77 46.94 -6.22
CA PRO A 406 -23.85 46.60 -7.64
C PRO A 406 -23.01 45.36 -7.99
N ALA A 407 -23.51 44.50 -8.87
CA ALA A 407 -22.91 43.19 -9.17
C ALA A 407 -21.41 43.25 -9.54
N ARG A 408 -21.00 44.27 -10.30
CA ARG A 408 -19.61 44.48 -10.72
C ARG A 408 -18.69 44.89 -9.57
N GLU A 409 -19.22 45.60 -8.59
CA GLU A 409 -18.48 45.99 -7.38
C GLU A 409 -18.48 44.87 -6.34
N LEU A 410 -19.57 44.11 -6.25
CA LEU A 410 -19.69 42.94 -5.39
C LEU A 410 -18.65 41.87 -5.76
N GLU A 411 -18.46 41.60 -7.06
CA GLU A 411 -17.44 40.68 -7.55
C GLU A 411 -16.02 41.08 -7.10
N TYR A 412 -15.70 42.37 -7.17
CA TYR A 412 -14.41 42.91 -6.72
C TYR A 412 -14.23 42.76 -5.20
N ARG A 413 -15.26 43.07 -4.41
CA ARG A 413 -15.21 43.00 -2.94
C ARG A 413 -15.21 41.56 -2.39
N LEU A 414 -15.82 40.61 -3.10
CA LEU A 414 -15.82 39.20 -2.70
C LEU A 414 -14.52 38.47 -3.00
N LYS A 415 -13.69 38.96 -3.92
CA LYS A 415 -12.41 38.35 -4.28
C LYS A 415 -11.47 38.09 -3.09
N PRO A 416 -11.13 39.07 -2.23
CA PRO A 416 -10.29 38.82 -1.05
C PRO A 416 -10.97 37.90 -0.01
N ILE A 417 -12.30 37.84 -0.01
CA ILE A 417 -13.08 36.95 0.87
C ILE A 417 -12.99 35.50 0.36
N PHE A 418 -13.12 35.27 -0.95
CA PHE A 418 -12.94 33.95 -1.55
C PHE A 418 -11.52 33.42 -1.35
N GLU A 419 -10.52 34.28 -1.51
CA GLU A 419 -9.13 33.95 -1.19
C GLU A 419 -9.00 33.60 0.29
N ALA A 420 -9.58 34.36 1.21
CA ALA A 420 -9.52 34.05 2.63
C ALA A 420 -10.23 32.73 2.99
N ILE A 421 -11.40 32.45 2.40
CA ILE A 421 -12.13 31.18 2.60
C ILE A 421 -11.29 30.02 2.08
N ALA A 422 -10.66 30.15 0.90
CA ALA A 422 -9.85 29.09 0.30
C ALA A 422 -8.65 28.66 1.16
N HIS A 423 -8.19 29.52 2.07
CA HIS A 423 -7.10 29.24 3.02
C HIS A 423 -7.59 28.75 4.39
N ARG A 424 -8.91 28.59 4.59
CA ARG A 424 -9.47 27.96 5.79
C ARG A 424 -9.55 26.45 5.61
N ASP A 425 -9.70 25.75 6.73
CA ASP A 425 -9.99 24.31 6.69
C ASP A 425 -11.25 24.04 5.84
N PRO A 426 -11.22 23.08 4.91
CA PRO A 426 -12.35 22.77 4.02
C PRO A 426 -13.66 22.49 4.75
N SER A 427 -13.63 21.95 5.98
CA SER A 427 -14.82 21.73 6.80
C SER A 427 -15.56 23.02 7.15
N MET A 428 -14.85 24.15 7.17
CA MET A 428 -15.41 25.47 7.49
C MET A 428 -15.90 26.22 6.24
N HIS A 429 -15.57 25.76 5.03
CA HIS A 429 -15.97 26.44 3.78
C HIS A 429 -17.49 26.48 3.64
N GLY A 430 -18.17 25.39 4.01
CA GLY A 430 -19.63 25.28 3.97
C GLY A 430 -20.32 26.43 4.72
N ARG A 431 -19.88 26.72 5.94
CA ARG A 431 -20.39 27.82 6.77
C ARG A 431 -20.27 29.19 6.07
N TYR A 432 -19.11 29.50 5.50
CA TYR A 432 -18.89 30.79 4.86
C TYR A 432 -19.59 30.92 3.50
N ILE A 433 -19.72 29.80 2.77
CA ILE A 433 -20.49 29.76 1.52
C ILE A 433 -21.98 29.97 1.80
N GLU A 434 -22.54 29.35 2.84
CA GLU A 434 -23.92 29.59 3.26
C GLU A 434 -24.17 31.05 3.69
N LEU A 435 -23.19 31.68 4.37
CA LEU A 435 -23.25 33.09 4.74
C LEU A 435 -23.33 34.00 3.50
N LEU A 436 -22.50 33.75 2.49
CA LEU A 436 -22.48 34.49 1.23
C LEU A 436 -23.74 34.24 0.38
N GLU A 437 -24.23 33.01 0.35
CA GLU A 437 -25.46 32.61 -0.34
C GLU A 437 -26.67 33.33 0.23
N LYS A 438 -26.83 33.33 1.57
CA LYS A 438 -27.94 34.02 2.24
C LYS A 438 -27.90 35.53 2.06
N ARG A 439 -26.72 36.14 2.17
CA ARG A 439 -26.58 37.61 2.16
C ARG A 439 -26.69 38.21 0.75
N PHE A 440 -26.08 37.59 -0.25
CA PHE A 440 -26.02 38.14 -1.61
C PHE A 440 -26.88 37.39 -2.64
N LYS A 441 -27.64 36.37 -2.22
CA LYS A 441 -28.51 35.55 -3.08
C LYS A 441 -27.78 34.90 -4.26
N LEU A 442 -26.52 34.54 -4.04
CA LEU A 442 -25.65 33.87 -5.04
C LEU A 442 -25.77 32.36 -4.90
N LYS A 443 -25.67 31.61 -6.01
CA LYS A 443 -25.79 30.15 -5.99
C LYS A 443 -24.56 29.52 -5.32
N ALA A 444 -24.76 28.60 -4.37
CA ALA A 444 -23.67 27.87 -3.71
C ALA A 444 -22.65 27.22 -4.68
N ARG A 445 -23.11 26.76 -5.85
CA ARG A 445 -22.24 26.18 -6.90
C ARG A 445 -21.20 27.19 -7.41
N ASP A 446 -21.62 28.44 -7.66
CA ASP A 446 -20.77 29.48 -8.24
C ASP A 446 -19.78 30.02 -7.19
N LEU A 447 -20.23 30.12 -5.94
CA LEU A 447 -19.39 30.49 -4.79
C LEU A 447 -18.29 29.45 -4.53
N ARG A 448 -18.61 28.15 -4.55
CA ARG A 448 -17.62 27.06 -4.43
C ARG A 448 -16.58 27.12 -5.54
N ARG A 449 -17.02 27.38 -6.78
CA ARG A 449 -16.12 27.56 -7.93
C ARG A 449 -15.19 28.76 -7.73
N ALA A 450 -15.70 29.89 -7.26
CA ALA A 450 -14.92 31.10 -7.02
C ALA A 450 -13.87 30.92 -5.90
N VAL A 451 -14.24 30.26 -4.80
CA VAL A 451 -13.32 29.89 -3.71
C VAL A 451 -12.21 28.95 -4.22
N SER A 452 -12.56 27.93 -5.01
CA SER A 452 -11.58 27.00 -5.59
C SER A 452 -10.59 27.70 -6.54
N LEU A 453 -11.08 28.59 -7.41
CA LEU A 453 -10.25 29.38 -8.32
C LEU A 453 -9.31 30.33 -7.56
N ALA A 454 -9.79 30.95 -6.49
CA ALA A 454 -8.99 31.80 -5.62
C ALA A 454 -7.84 31.02 -4.93
N GLY A 455 -8.09 29.80 -4.46
CA GLY A 455 -7.06 28.92 -3.90
C GLY A 455 -5.96 28.55 -4.89
N ARG A 456 -6.32 28.27 -6.16
CA ARG A 456 -5.36 27.95 -7.24
C ARG A 456 -4.45 29.12 -7.57
N LYS A 457 -4.99 30.34 -7.61
CA LYS A 457 -4.22 31.55 -7.92
C LYS A 457 -3.23 31.89 -6.81
N ALA A 458 -3.63 31.73 -5.54
CA ALA A 458 -2.74 31.90 -4.40
C ALA A 458 -1.62 30.84 -4.36
N ALA A 459 -1.91 29.59 -4.76
CA ALA A 459 -0.89 28.54 -4.87
C ALA A 459 0.12 28.81 -6.01
N SER A 460 -0.34 29.36 -7.13
CA SER A 460 0.50 29.77 -8.26
C SER A 460 1.38 30.99 -7.97
N GLU A 461 0.94 31.92 -7.13
CA GLU A 461 1.72 33.12 -6.77
C GLU A 461 2.76 32.80 -5.68
N ARG A 462 2.51 31.80 -4.83
CA ARG A 462 3.48 31.29 -3.83
C ARG A 462 4.64 30.49 -4.43
N SER A 463 4.48 29.95 -5.64
CA SER A 463 5.50 29.12 -6.31
C SER A 463 6.51 29.90 -7.17
N GLY A 464 6.45 31.24 -7.19
CA GLY A 464 7.50 32.07 -7.79
C GLY A 464 7.70 31.92 -9.31
N ALA A 465 6.76 31.34 -10.05
CA ALA A 465 6.85 31.24 -11.50
C ALA A 465 6.55 32.60 -12.14
N GLY A 466 7.61 33.27 -12.61
CA GLY A 466 7.53 34.56 -13.30
C GLY A 466 6.59 34.53 -14.50
N ARG A 467 5.89 35.65 -14.72
CA ARG A 467 5.01 35.91 -15.86
C ARG A 467 5.83 35.87 -17.16
N GLY A 468 5.78 34.75 -17.87
CA GLY A 468 6.03 34.71 -19.31
C GLY A 468 4.77 35.17 -20.03
N GLN A 469 4.84 36.33 -20.70
CA GLN A 469 3.89 36.68 -21.75
C GLN A 469 4.05 35.68 -22.89
N GLY A 470 3.00 34.91 -23.16
CA GLY A 470 2.85 34.07 -24.33
C GLY A 470 1.39 34.12 -24.72
N ASP A 471 1.08 34.96 -25.70
CA ASP A 471 -0.21 35.06 -26.35
C ASP A 471 -0.43 33.84 -27.26
N GLY A 472 -1.69 33.37 -27.31
CA GLY A 472 -2.29 32.51 -28.34
C GLY A 472 -1.56 31.26 -28.83
N GLY A 473 -2.02 30.08 -28.40
CA GLY A 473 -1.81 28.82 -29.12
C GLY A 473 -2.46 27.65 -28.40
N GLY A 474 -3.47 27.02 -29.00
CA GLY A 474 -4.21 25.90 -28.42
C GLY A 474 -3.29 24.75 -28.02
N ASP A 475 -3.33 24.40 -26.73
CA ASP A 475 -2.60 23.24 -26.21
C ASP A 475 -3.54 22.04 -26.32
N ASP A 476 -3.19 21.07 -27.17
CA ASP A 476 -3.88 19.79 -27.31
C ASP A 476 -3.98 19.14 -25.93
N ALA A 477 -5.18 19.12 -25.34
CA ALA A 477 -5.41 18.55 -24.03
C ALA A 477 -5.01 17.07 -24.04
N ILE A 478 -3.86 16.77 -23.44
CA ILE A 478 -3.34 15.41 -23.37
C ILE A 478 -4.39 14.52 -22.69
N GLU A 479 -4.78 13.45 -23.38
CA GLU A 479 -5.88 12.59 -22.94
C GLU A 479 -5.64 12.03 -21.54
N GLY A 480 -6.71 12.00 -20.72
CA GLY A 480 -6.67 11.44 -19.38
C GLY A 480 -6.31 12.44 -18.27
N GLU A 481 -6.38 13.73 -18.53
CA GLU A 481 -6.16 14.77 -17.51
C GLU A 481 -7.03 14.53 -16.26
N ILE A 482 -6.41 14.67 -15.09
CA ILE A 482 -7.08 14.59 -13.79
C ILE A 482 -6.76 15.84 -12.98
N TYR A 483 -7.67 16.18 -12.09
CA TYR A 483 -7.55 17.29 -11.17
C TYR A 483 -7.65 16.76 -9.74
N GLU A 484 -6.99 17.44 -8.81
CA GLU A 484 -6.94 17.08 -7.40
C GLU A 484 -7.88 18.00 -6.60
N ASP A 485 -8.69 17.39 -5.74
CA ASP A 485 -9.48 18.02 -4.68
C ASP A 485 -8.92 17.55 -3.32
N THR A 486 -9.46 18.06 -2.21
CA THR A 486 -8.97 17.82 -0.84
C THR A 486 -8.77 16.33 -0.52
N CYS A 487 -9.72 15.49 -0.93
CA CYS A 487 -9.69 14.05 -0.63
C CYS A 487 -9.99 13.15 -1.85
N SER A 488 -9.98 13.71 -3.07
CA SER A 488 -10.22 12.90 -4.28
C SER A 488 -9.56 13.49 -5.53
N TYR A 489 -9.40 12.65 -6.54
CA TYR A 489 -9.12 13.05 -7.91
C TYR A 489 -10.42 13.08 -8.70
N TYR A 490 -10.54 14.01 -9.65
CA TYR A 490 -11.71 14.16 -10.51
C TYR A 490 -11.32 14.53 -11.94
N THR A 491 -12.25 14.34 -12.87
CA THR A 491 -12.12 14.71 -14.29
C THR A 491 -13.18 15.73 -14.65
N VAL A 492 -12.97 16.50 -15.73
CA VAL A 492 -13.94 17.46 -16.25
C VAL A 492 -14.30 17.06 -17.68
N ASN A 493 -15.58 16.90 -17.98
CA ASN A 493 -16.01 16.58 -19.34
C ASN A 493 -16.05 17.84 -20.24
N SER A 494 -16.29 17.65 -21.54
CA SER A 494 -16.37 18.75 -22.52
C SER A 494 -17.49 19.78 -22.24
N ARG A 495 -18.44 19.45 -21.35
CA ARG A 495 -19.52 20.35 -20.89
C ARG A 495 -19.17 21.07 -19.57
N GLY A 496 -17.96 20.87 -19.06
CA GLY A 496 -17.50 21.46 -17.80
C GLY A 496 -18.05 20.75 -16.54
N GLU A 497 -18.63 19.57 -16.68
CA GLU A 497 -19.14 18.79 -15.54
C GLU A 497 -18.02 17.97 -14.90
N THR A 498 -17.91 18.04 -13.58
CA THR A 498 -16.91 17.33 -12.80
C THR A 498 -17.38 15.92 -12.45
N ARG A 499 -16.51 14.92 -12.62
CA ARG A 499 -16.75 13.55 -12.17
C ARG A 499 -15.59 13.07 -11.29
N THR A 500 -15.88 12.78 -10.02
CA THR A 500 -14.92 12.18 -9.09
C THR A 500 -14.53 10.78 -9.55
N ILE A 501 -13.22 10.52 -9.57
CA ILE A 501 -12.62 9.27 -10.04
C ILE A 501 -11.80 8.52 -8.99
N SER A 502 -11.63 9.07 -7.78
CA SER A 502 -11.06 8.35 -6.64
C SER A 502 -11.75 8.71 -5.32
N SER A 503 -11.60 7.86 -4.31
CA SER A 503 -11.98 8.15 -2.91
C SER A 503 -10.77 8.60 -2.06
N PHE A 504 -9.68 9.03 -2.71
CA PHE A 504 -8.44 9.39 -2.04
C PHE A 504 -7.57 10.34 -2.87
N THR A 505 -6.66 11.04 -2.20
CA THR A 505 -5.48 11.69 -2.81
C THR A 505 -4.19 11.03 -2.36
N ILE A 506 -3.11 11.19 -3.11
CA ILE A 506 -1.77 10.70 -2.75
C ILE A 506 -0.84 11.88 -2.55
N THR A 507 -0.19 11.92 -1.39
CA THR A 507 0.96 12.79 -1.13
C THR A 507 2.24 11.95 -1.31
N PRO A 508 3.02 12.15 -2.39
CA PRO A 508 4.30 11.48 -2.52
C PRO A 508 5.28 12.01 -1.46
N THR A 509 6.10 11.12 -0.92
CA THR A 509 7.09 11.43 0.14
C THR A 509 8.52 11.30 -0.34
N MET A 510 8.79 10.38 -1.27
CA MET A 510 10.09 10.22 -1.93
C MET A 510 9.95 9.43 -3.24
N ARG A 511 10.97 9.52 -4.09
CA ARG A 511 11.13 8.68 -5.28
C ARG A 511 12.37 7.82 -5.10
N VAL A 512 12.23 6.51 -5.27
CA VAL A 512 13.31 5.55 -5.08
C VAL A 512 13.76 5.01 -6.42
N GLU A 513 15.03 5.22 -6.75
CA GLU A 513 15.66 4.77 -7.98
C GLU A 513 16.23 3.36 -7.79
N MET A 514 15.67 2.40 -8.51
CA MET A 514 16.09 1.01 -8.54
C MET A 514 16.94 0.75 -9.79
N GLU A 515 17.49 -0.45 -9.96
CA GLU A 515 18.17 -0.84 -11.21
C GLU A 515 17.17 -0.92 -12.39
N ASP A 516 15.96 -1.44 -12.15
CA ASP A 516 14.96 -1.72 -13.20
C ASP A 516 13.88 -0.63 -13.34
N GLY A 517 14.09 0.55 -12.75
CA GLY A 517 13.17 1.67 -12.85
C GLY A 517 13.00 2.45 -11.54
N GLU A 518 11.80 2.99 -11.34
CA GLU A 518 11.53 3.91 -10.22
C GLU A 518 10.29 3.48 -9.42
N ILE A 519 10.31 3.78 -8.12
CA ILE A 519 9.17 3.56 -7.21
C ILE A 519 8.83 4.87 -6.52
N ILE A 520 7.57 5.28 -6.64
CA ILE A 520 7.03 6.43 -5.91
C ILE A 520 6.53 5.96 -4.56
N PHE A 521 7.10 6.50 -3.49
CA PHE A 521 6.62 6.31 -2.13
C PHE A 521 5.71 7.48 -1.76
N GLY A 522 4.68 7.19 -0.98
CA GLY A 522 3.77 8.22 -0.51
C GLY A 522 2.84 7.74 0.59
N ARG A 523 1.89 8.60 0.92
CA ARG A 523 0.74 8.29 1.77
C ARG A 523 -0.54 8.65 1.02
N ALA A 524 -1.58 7.84 1.19
CA ALA A 524 -2.90 8.16 0.64
C ALA A 524 -3.81 8.74 1.72
N HIS A 525 -4.49 9.82 1.40
CA HIS A 525 -5.49 10.46 2.26
C HIS A 525 -6.88 10.08 1.73
N THR A 526 -7.67 9.39 2.54
CA THR A 526 -9.00 8.95 2.13
C THR A 526 -10.03 10.07 2.27
N ASP A 527 -11.13 9.96 1.53
CA ASP A 527 -12.33 10.81 1.67
C ASP A 527 -12.99 10.74 3.06
N ARG A 528 -12.65 9.71 3.85
CA ARG A 528 -13.06 9.54 5.26
C ARG A 528 -12.07 10.11 6.27
N GLY A 529 -11.00 10.77 5.82
CA GLY A 529 -9.99 11.38 6.69
C GLY A 529 -8.96 10.39 7.28
N ALA A 530 -8.94 9.14 6.82
CA ALA A 530 -7.90 8.18 7.19
C ALA A 530 -6.64 8.40 6.35
N VAL A 531 -5.47 8.05 6.91
CA VAL A 531 -4.19 8.09 6.20
C VAL A 531 -3.64 6.68 6.07
N VAL A 532 -3.40 6.26 4.83
CA VAL A 532 -2.73 5.01 4.50
C VAL A 532 -1.26 5.32 4.26
N GLU A 533 -0.43 4.97 5.23
CA GLU A 533 1.02 5.17 5.19
C GLU A 533 1.73 4.14 4.29
N ASN A 534 2.97 4.44 3.91
CA ASN A 534 3.88 3.53 3.20
C ASN A 534 3.33 2.99 1.85
N LEU A 535 2.58 3.81 1.12
CA LEU A 535 2.13 3.47 -0.23
C LEU A 535 3.35 3.35 -1.17
N ARG A 536 3.43 2.25 -1.92
CA ARG A 536 4.53 1.95 -2.85
C ARG A 536 3.97 1.76 -4.26
N LEU A 537 4.23 2.73 -5.13
CA LEU A 537 3.74 2.73 -6.51
C LEU A 537 4.92 2.62 -7.48
N PRO A 538 5.31 1.40 -7.90
CA PRO A 538 6.26 1.24 -9.00
C PRO A 538 5.67 1.78 -10.30
N LEU A 539 6.49 2.16 -11.28
CA LEU A 539 5.99 2.71 -12.57
C LEU A 539 4.96 1.80 -13.26
N LYS A 540 5.10 0.47 -13.13
CA LYS A 540 4.13 -0.53 -13.63
C LYS A 540 2.71 -0.36 -13.06
N ALA A 541 2.56 0.23 -11.86
CA ALA A 541 1.26 0.52 -11.27
C ALA A 541 0.44 1.51 -12.12
N PHE A 542 1.11 2.29 -12.97
CA PHE A 542 0.45 3.31 -13.78
C PHE A 542 0.07 2.82 -15.19
N HIS A 543 0.37 1.56 -15.56
CA HIS A 543 0.09 1.06 -16.91
C HIS A 543 -1.41 0.87 -17.20
N SER A 544 -2.21 0.52 -16.18
CA SER A 544 -3.64 0.32 -16.32
C SER A 544 -4.36 0.55 -15.00
N LYS A 545 -5.69 0.75 -15.05
CA LYS A 545 -6.58 0.77 -13.88
C LYS A 545 -6.39 -0.48 -13.03
N ARG A 546 -6.26 -1.65 -13.67
CA ARG A 546 -6.08 -2.92 -12.97
C ARG A 546 -4.76 -2.94 -12.19
N ASP A 547 -3.69 -2.44 -12.79
CA ASP A 547 -2.38 -2.42 -12.16
C ASP A 547 -2.30 -1.38 -11.04
N LEU A 548 -2.97 -0.23 -11.19
CA LEU A 548 -3.07 0.76 -10.11
C LEU A 548 -3.78 0.16 -8.90
N ILE A 549 -4.98 -0.41 -9.10
CA ILE A 549 -5.80 -0.99 -8.03
C ILE A 549 -5.05 -2.11 -7.28
N ARG A 550 -4.23 -2.91 -7.96
CA ARG A 550 -3.39 -3.95 -7.33
C ARG A 550 -2.37 -3.41 -6.32
N HIS A 551 -1.97 -2.15 -6.47
CA HIS A 551 -0.99 -1.50 -5.58
C HIS A 551 -1.66 -0.60 -4.54
N LEU A 552 -3.00 -0.56 -4.47
CA LEU A 552 -3.76 0.14 -3.44
C LEU A 552 -4.09 -0.85 -2.29
N PRO A 553 -3.50 -0.70 -1.09
CA PRO A 553 -3.56 -1.74 -0.05
C PRO A 553 -4.84 -1.70 0.81
N SER A 554 -5.74 -0.76 0.59
CA SER A 554 -6.95 -0.57 1.42
C SER A 554 -8.22 -0.48 0.57
N ALA A 555 -9.31 -1.04 1.09
CA ALA A 555 -10.65 -0.94 0.48
C ALA A 555 -11.20 0.50 0.46
N ASP A 556 -10.65 1.39 1.28
CA ASP A 556 -10.96 2.83 1.27
C ASP A 556 -10.27 3.58 0.12
N LEU A 557 -9.38 2.91 -0.64
CA LEU A 557 -8.67 3.48 -1.78
C LEU A 557 -9.30 3.00 -3.10
N GLN A 558 -10.44 3.56 -3.45
CA GLN A 558 -11.19 3.20 -4.65
C GLN A 558 -10.81 4.11 -5.81
N TRP A 559 -10.54 3.49 -6.96
CA TRP A 559 -10.29 4.20 -8.22
C TRP A 559 -11.33 3.80 -9.27
N THR A 560 -12.06 4.78 -9.79
CA THR A 560 -13.08 4.61 -10.82
C THR A 560 -12.69 5.18 -12.18
N GLY A 561 -11.60 5.97 -12.26
CA GLY A 561 -11.07 6.55 -13.50
C GLY A 561 -10.63 5.52 -14.55
N SER A 562 -10.45 5.98 -15.80
CA SER A 562 -9.99 5.16 -16.93
C SER A 562 -8.48 4.91 -16.90
N ASP A 563 -7.97 4.09 -17.82
CA ASP A 563 -6.52 3.87 -17.99
C ASP A 563 -5.78 5.18 -18.34
N ASN A 564 -6.39 6.04 -19.17
CA ASN A 564 -5.83 7.37 -19.48
C ASN A 564 -5.78 8.24 -18.22
N ASN A 565 -6.76 8.14 -17.32
CA ASN A 565 -6.70 8.86 -16.04
C ASN A 565 -5.59 8.35 -15.12
N VAL A 566 -5.20 7.08 -15.22
CA VAL A 566 -4.04 6.55 -14.47
C VAL A 566 -2.74 7.20 -14.93
N GLN A 567 -2.58 7.44 -16.24
CA GLN A 567 -1.46 8.22 -16.78
C GLN A 567 -1.51 9.69 -16.33
N GLY A 568 -2.71 10.26 -16.22
CA GLY A 568 -2.94 11.55 -15.57
C GLY A 568 -2.45 11.58 -14.12
N LEU A 569 -2.73 10.52 -13.34
CA LEU A 569 -2.27 10.39 -11.95
C LEU A 569 -0.74 10.35 -11.86
N LEU A 570 -0.08 9.54 -12.71
CA LEU A 570 1.38 9.50 -12.74
C LEU A 570 1.96 10.90 -12.97
N ARG A 571 1.38 11.67 -13.87
CA ARG A 571 1.82 13.04 -14.16
C ARG A 571 1.65 14.00 -12.99
N VAL A 572 0.52 13.92 -12.27
CA VAL A 572 0.29 14.71 -11.06
C VAL A 572 1.35 14.38 -10.01
N LEU A 573 1.63 13.10 -9.79
CA LEU A 573 2.61 12.65 -8.79
C LEU A 573 4.04 12.98 -9.20
N ALA A 574 4.40 12.81 -10.47
CA ALA A 574 5.74 13.07 -10.98
C ALA A 574 6.14 14.55 -10.97
N ARG A 575 5.16 15.46 -11.00
CA ARG A 575 5.36 16.92 -10.89
C ARG A 575 5.62 17.40 -9.46
N ARG A 576 5.37 16.57 -8.44
CA ARG A 576 5.65 16.92 -7.05
C ARG A 576 7.15 16.84 -6.80
N ASP A 577 7.71 17.89 -6.23
CA ASP A 577 9.12 17.91 -5.82
C ASP A 577 9.28 17.11 -4.53
N VAL A 578 9.93 15.96 -4.62
CA VAL A 578 10.17 15.03 -3.51
C VAL A 578 11.59 14.48 -3.61
N PRO A 579 12.25 14.19 -2.48
CA PRO A 579 13.62 13.70 -2.49
C PRO A 579 13.73 12.40 -3.30
N ARG A 580 14.75 12.34 -4.16
CA ARG A 580 15.13 11.13 -4.90
C ARG A 580 16.22 10.41 -4.12
N ARG A 581 16.08 9.10 -3.91
CA ARG A 581 17.07 8.28 -3.21
C ARG A 581 17.36 7.00 -3.97
N PRO A 582 18.60 6.52 -3.97
CA PRO A 582 18.90 5.20 -4.49
C PRO A 582 18.23 4.12 -3.64
N GLY A 583 17.78 3.05 -4.28
CA GLY A 583 17.17 1.90 -3.63
C GLY A 583 17.87 0.59 -3.96
N THR A 584 17.61 -0.43 -3.14
CA THR A 584 18.08 -1.80 -3.38
C THR A 584 17.10 -2.82 -2.84
N THR A 585 17.02 -3.98 -3.47
CA THR A 585 16.27 -5.15 -3.00
C THR A 585 17.13 -6.12 -2.20
N MET A 586 18.43 -5.87 -2.11
CA MET A 586 19.42 -6.74 -1.48
C MET A 586 19.90 -6.16 -0.16
N ILE A 587 20.05 -7.01 0.85
CA ILE A 587 20.73 -6.66 2.11
C ILE A 587 22.22 -7.06 2.06
N GLY A 588 23.02 -6.41 2.89
CA GLY A 588 24.47 -6.59 2.96
C GLY A 588 25.24 -5.47 2.27
N ASP A 589 26.35 -5.79 1.64
CA ASP A 589 27.22 -4.82 0.97
C ASP A 589 26.48 -4.10 -0.17
N TYR A 590 26.54 -2.77 -0.15
CA TYR A 590 25.97 -1.91 -1.18
C TYR A 590 27.03 -0.92 -1.65
N LYS A 591 27.32 -0.93 -2.95
CA LYS A 591 28.28 -0.01 -3.57
C LYS A 591 27.74 0.52 -4.89
N ARG A 592 27.39 1.81 -4.93
CA ARG A 592 26.88 2.49 -6.13
C ARG A 592 27.10 4.00 -6.02
N ASP A 593 27.44 4.66 -7.13
CA ASP A 593 27.54 6.13 -7.23
C ASP A 593 28.42 6.78 -6.14
N GLY A 594 29.54 6.12 -5.80
CA GLY A 594 30.47 6.58 -4.75
C GLY A 594 30.03 6.31 -3.31
N VAL A 595 28.83 5.78 -3.11
CA VAL A 595 28.29 5.37 -1.80
C VAL A 595 28.68 3.90 -1.55
N HIS A 596 29.36 3.63 -0.43
CA HIS A 596 29.68 2.28 0.03
C HIS A 596 29.18 2.07 1.46
N LEU A 597 28.18 1.22 1.63
CA LEU A 597 27.45 1.03 2.87
C LEU A 597 27.11 -0.45 3.07
N TRP A 598 26.83 -0.82 4.32
CA TRP A 598 26.10 -2.03 4.63
C TRP A 598 24.62 -1.70 4.81
N VAL A 599 23.76 -2.27 3.95
CA VAL A 599 22.32 -2.02 3.95
C VAL A 599 21.60 -3.16 4.66
N GLY A 600 20.85 -2.82 5.70
CA GLY A 600 19.89 -3.70 6.36
C GLY A 600 18.44 -3.34 5.99
N PRO A 601 17.46 -4.10 6.48
CA PRO A 601 16.04 -3.85 6.18
C PRO A 601 15.55 -2.47 6.65
N ASP A 602 16.03 -2.03 7.82
CA ASP A 602 15.60 -0.80 8.48
C ASP A 602 16.78 0.14 8.81
N CYS A 603 17.96 -0.10 8.24
CA CYS A 603 19.16 0.70 8.54
C CYS A 603 20.18 0.69 7.40
N ALA A 604 21.09 1.65 7.43
CA ALA A 604 22.35 1.62 6.69
C ALA A 604 23.49 1.90 7.65
N ILE A 605 24.61 1.19 7.47
CA ILE A 605 25.81 1.31 8.30
C ILE A 605 26.96 1.72 7.39
N GLY A 606 27.53 2.89 7.65
CA GLY A 606 28.73 3.39 6.99
C GLY A 606 29.99 3.09 7.80
N LYS A 607 31.13 3.60 7.34
CA LYS A 607 32.43 3.45 8.02
C LYS A 607 32.44 4.00 9.46
N ASP A 608 31.60 5.00 9.74
CA ASP A 608 31.53 5.70 11.02
C ASP A 608 30.33 5.24 11.88
N GLY A 609 29.61 4.18 11.47
CA GLY A 609 28.46 3.62 12.20
C GLY A 609 27.11 3.77 11.48
N PHE A 610 26.02 3.73 12.24
CA PHE A 610 24.65 3.77 11.71
C PHE A 610 24.31 5.15 11.12
N LEU A 611 23.72 5.16 9.92
CA LEU A 611 23.31 6.38 9.23
C LEU A 611 21.81 6.61 9.38
N ARG A 612 21.43 7.80 9.88
CA ARG A 612 20.04 8.24 10.03
C ARG A 612 19.87 9.68 9.51
N PRO A 613 18.99 9.93 8.51
CA PRO A 613 18.22 8.95 7.75
C PRO A 613 19.13 8.09 6.85
N SER A 614 18.65 6.89 6.50
CA SER A 614 19.39 6.04 5.56
C SER A 614 19.50 6.74 4.19
N PRO A 615 20.71 6.84 3.61
CA PRO A 615 20.90 7.40 2.27
C PRO A 615 20.41 6.46 1.16
N VAL A 616 20.28 5.16 1.45
CA VAL A 616 19.78 4.13 0.53
C VAL A 616 18.50 3.51 1.09
N VAL A 617 17.50 3.30 0.25
CA VAL A 617 16.22 2.71 0.67
C VAL A 617 16.20 1.22 0.34
N PHE A 618 16.07 0.38 1.36
CA PHE A 618 15.76 -1.03 1.15
C PHE A 618 14.31 -1.20 0.71
N VAL A 619 14.09 -1.89 -0.40
CA VAL A 619 12.77 -2.22 -0.94
C VAL A 619 12.62 -3.73 -0.96
N SER A 620 11.75 -4.26 -0.10
CA SER A 620 11.47 -5.69 -0.07
C SER A 620 10.97 -6.19 -1.44
N ASN A 621 11.65 -7.21 -1.99
CA ASN A 621 11.21 -7.97 -3.16
C ASN A 621 10.25 -9.12 -2.78
N GLY A 622 9.85 -9.20 -1.50
CA GLY A 622 9.04 -10.27 -0.95
C GLY A 622 9.78 -11.59 -0.66
N GLY A 623 11.12 -11.60 -0.64
CA GLY A 623 11.90 -12.71 -0.06
C GLY A 623 11.79 -12.70 1.47
N SER A 624 12.05 -13.79 2.18
CA SER A 624 11.80 -13.84 3.64
C SER A 624 13.00 -13.41 4.51
N LEU A 625 14.21 -13.40 3.96
CA LEU A 625 15.45 -13.15 4.73
C LEU A 625 15.47 -11.81 5.44
N HIS A 626 15.05 -10.74 4.78
CA HIS A 626 15.04 -9.39 5.36
C HIS A 626 14.15 -9.28 6.61
N GLY A 627 13.11 -10.12 6.75
CA GLY A 627 12.29 -10.17 7.96
C GLY A 627 13.01 -10.79 9.17
N ARG A 628 14.07 -11.57 8.93
CA ARG A 628 14.88 -12.26 9.94
C ARG A 628 16.11 -11.47 10.36
N VAL A 629 16.45 -10.40 9.64
CA VAL A 629 17.68 -9.62 9.83
C VAL A 629 17.42 -8.35 10.64
N ARG A 630 18.19 -8.18 11.71
CA ARG A 630 18.16 -7.03 12.61
C ARG A 630 19.57 -6.68 13.06
N TYR A 631 20.01 -5.47 12.71
CA TYR A 631 21.23 -4.86 13.24
C TYR A 631 20.87 -3.90 14.37
N VAL A 632 21.59 -4.02 15.48
CA VAL A 632 21.41 -3.16 16.66
C VAL A 632 22.69 -2.38 16.86
N GLU A 633 22.52 -1.08 17.10
CA GLU A 633 23.61 -0.20 17.49
C GLU A 633 24.07 -0.56 18.90
N ALA A 634 25.37 -0.80 19.06
CA ALA A 634 25.98 -1.17 20.33
C ALA A 634 27.03 -0.10 20.69
N ASP A 635 27.16 0.18 21.98
CA ASP A 635 28.29 0.96 22.46
C ASP A 635 29.59 0.15 22.43
N GLU A 636 30.72 0.83 22.61
CA GLU A 636 32.04 0.21 22.56
C GLU A 636 32.23 -0.86 23.65
N GLY A 637 31.65 -0.67 24.83
CA GLY A 637 31.75 -1.62 25.93
C GLY A 637 31.03 -2.94 25.61
N ASP A 638 29.79 -2.85 25.15
CA ASP A 638 28.98 -3.98 24.72
C ASP A 638 29.63 -4.71 23.54
N PHE A 639 30.13 -3.96 22.54
CA PHE A 639 30.85 -4.52 21.41
C PHE A 639 32.09 -5.30 21.86
N LEU A 640 32.95 -4.71 22.68
CA LEU A 640 34.17 -5.37 23.16
C LEU A 640 33.86 -6.59 24.03
N HIS A 641 32.80 -6.55 24.84
CA HIS A 641 32.35 -7.68 25.63
C HIS A 641 31.91 -8.86 24.77
N VAL A 642 31.08 -8.61 23.75
CA VAL A 642 30.66 -9.64 22.80
C VAL A 642 31.85 -10.16 22.00
N ALA A 643 32.70 -9.26 21.49
CA ALA A 643 33.89 -9.62 20.73
C ALA A 643 34.81 -10.55 21.53
N ARG A 644 35.10 -10.24 22.80
CA ARG A 644 35.92 -11.11 23.68
C ARG A 644 35.36 -12.52 23.77
N LYS A 645 34.04 -12.66 24.00
CA LYS A 645 33.38 -13.97 24.05
C LYS A 645 33.50 -14.71 22.71
N VAL A 646 33.25 -14.01 21.60
CA VAL A 646 33.35 -14.61 20.26
C VAL A 646 34.78 -15.09 19.99
N PHE A 647 35.80 -14.27 20.22
CA PHE A 647 37.20 -14.67 20.00
C PHE A 647 37.64 -15.81 20.92
N GLU A 648 37.15 -15.86 22.16
CA GLU A 648 37.49 -16.93 23.10
C GLU A 648 36.83 -18.26 22.74
N PHE A 649 35.53 -18.25 22.48
CA PHE A 649 34.73 -19.48 22.39
C PHE A 649 34.58 -20.01 20.97
N LEU A 650 34.52 -19.14 19.95
CA LEU A 650 34.22 -19.56 18.57
C LEU A 650 35.22 -20.62 18.04
N PRO A 651 36.56 -20.50 18.24
CA PRO A 651 37.51 -21.52 17.81
C PRO A 651 37.45 -22.83 18.61
N ARG A 652 36.76 -22.84 19.76
CA ARG A 652 36.64 -23.99 20.68
C ARG A 652 35.34 -24.78 20.49
N LEU A 653 34.42 -24.32 19.63
CA LEU A 653 33.12 -24.98 19.41
C LEU A 653 33.22 -26.35 18.74
N ASN A 654 34.29 -26.60 17.98
CA ASN A 654 34.54 -27.87 17.34
C ASN A 654 36.05 -28.07 17.13
N ARG A 655 36.45 -29.22 16.58
CA ARG A 655 37.83 -29.48 16.18
C ARG A 655 38.30 -28.41 15.17
N PRO A 656 39.58 -27.99 15.20
CA PRO A 656 40.12 -26.99 14.28
C PRO A 656 39.84 -27.29 12.80
N GLU A 657 39.96 -28.56 12.40
CA GLU A 657 39.70 -29.00 11.02
C GLU A 657 38.27 -28.74 10.54
N VAL A 658 37.31 -28.66 11.47
CA VAL A 658 35.88 -28.41 11.18
C VAL A 658 35.55 -26.93 11.35
N ILE A 659 35.96 -26.31 12.46
CA ILE A 659 35.51 -24.96 12.81
C ILE A 659 36.23 -23.86 12.04
N LEU A 660 37.52 -24.03 11.70
CA LEU A 660 38.28 -23.00 10.99
C LEU A 660 37.73 -22.70 9.59
N PRO A 661 37.36 -23.70 8.75
CA PRO A 661 36.68 -23.42 7.48
C PRO A 661 35.34 -22.70 7.65
N VAL A 662 34.55 -23.05 8.67
CA VAL A 662 33.26 -22.40 8.96
C VAL A 662 33.48 -20.93 9.35
N ILE A 663 34.40 -20.66 10.29
CA ILE A 663 34.78 -19.28 10.67
C ILE A 663 35.24 -18.50 9.43
N GLY A 664 36.18 -19.06 8.67
CA GLY A 664 36.74 -18.40 7.49
C GLY A 664 35.66 -18.07 6.45
N TRP A 665 34.73 -18.99 6.20
CA TRP A 665 33.65 -18.78 5.24
C TRP A 665 32.67 -17.69 5.69
N PHE A 666 32.18 -17.76 6.93
CA PHE A 666 31.22 -16.79 7.47
C PHE A 666 31.81 -15.37 7.48
N PHE A 667 33.03 -15.19 7.99
CA PHE A 667 33.68 -13.87 8.03
C PHE A 667 34.18 -13.38 6.65
N ALA A 668 34.19 -14.24 5.63
CA ALA A 668 34.41 -13.83 4.25
C ALA A 668 33.13 -13.33 3.55
N THR A 669 31.92 -13.63 4.04
CA THR A 669 30.68 -13.23 3.34
C THR A 669 30.49 -11.71 3.22
N PRO A 670 30.90 -10.85 4.19
CA PRO A 670 30.81 -9.40 4.03
C PRO A 670 31.59 -8.87 2.82
N VAL A 671 32.69 -9.53 2.46
CA VAL A 671 33.57 -9.16 1.34
C VAL A 671 33.31 -10.01 0.09
N LYS A 672 32.27 -10.85 0.07
CA LYS A 672 31.87 -11.68 -1.08
C LYS A 672 31.83 -10.90 -2.40
N PRO A 673 31.27 -9.68 -2.50
CA PRO A 673 31.25 -8.95 -3.77
C PRO A 673 32.63 -8.67 -4.36
N ARG A 674 33.62 -8.40 -3.50
CA ARG A 674 35.01 -8.16 -3.92
C ARG A 674 35.67 -9.45 -4.41
N PHE A 675 35.35 -10.59 -3.79
CA PHE A 675 35.79 -11.90 -4.28
C PHE A 675 35.14 -12.22 -5.63
N MET A 676 33.84 -12.01 -5.77
CA MET A 676 33.12 -12.21 -7.03
C MET A 676 33.68 -11.32 -8.14
N GLU A 677 34.00 -10.04 -7.87
CA GLU A 677 34.63 -9.14 -8.86
C GLU A 677 36.00 -9.64 -9.33
N ARG A 678 36.83 -10.20 -8.43
CA ARG A 678 38.21 -10.59 -8.75
C ARG A 678 38.36 -12.02 -9.26
N VAL A 679 37.55 -12.94 -8.73
CA VAL A 679 37.69 -14.40 -8.91
C VAL A 679 36.49 -14.99 -9.66
N GLY A 680 35.38 -14.25 -9.78
CA GLY A 680 34.16 -14.69 -10.48
C GLY A 680 33.31 -15.69 -9.69
N SER A 681 33.72 -16.09 -8.48
CA SER A 681 33.03 -17.10 -7.68
C SER A 681 33.21 -16.88 -6.17
N PHE A 682 32.28 -17.42 -5.39
CA PHE A 682 32.34 -17.51 -3.94
C PHE A 682 31.85 -18.91 -3.54
N PRO A 683 32.60 -19.66 -2.71
CA PRO A 683 32.30 -21.06 -2.45
C PRO A 683 30.99 -21.23 -1.66
N ALA A 684 30.31 -22.35 -1.84
CA ALA A 684 29.25 -22.79 -0.93
C ALA A 684 29.86 -23.54 0.26
N LEU A 685 29.36 -23.29 1.47
CA LEU A 685 29.76 -24.02 2.67
C LEU A 685 28.80 -25.19 2.90
N PHE A 686 29.31 -26.42 2.83
CA PHE A 686 28.53 -27.63 3.08
C PHE A 686 28.89 -28.24 4.45
N ILE A 687 28.01 -28.08 5.44
CA ILE A 687 28.20 -28.62 6.79
C ILE A 687 27.50 -29.98 6.88
N TRP A 688 28.28 -31.06 7.01
CA TRP A 688 27.78 -32.42 7.02
C TRP A 688 28.20 -33.18 8.30
N GLY A 689 27.49 -34.26 8.61
CA GLY A 689 27.68 -35.04 9.84
C GLY A 689 26.44 -35.80 10.25
N THR A 690 26.57 -36.69 11.23
CA THR A 690 25.47 -37.54 11.74
C THR A 690 24.33 -36.72 12.34
N GLN A 691 23.13 -37.31 12.43
CA GLN A 691 22.01 -36.68 13.14
C GLN A 691 22.41 -36.41 14.60
N GLY A 692 22.05 -35.23 15.11
CA GLY A 692 22.41 -34.80 16.47
C GLY A 692 23.84 -34.25 16.62
N SER A 693 24.65 -34.19 15.56
CA SER A 693 26.03 -33.66 15.62
C SER A 693 26.14 -32.12 15.76
N GLY A 694 25.03 -31.42 16.02
CA GLY A 694 25.02 -29.97 16.24
C GLY A 694 25.17 -29.08 15.00
N LYS A 695 24.95 -29.59 13.77
CA LYS A 695 25.12 -28.82 12.51
C LYS A 695 24.25 -27.56 12.47
N SER A 696 22.95 -27.74 12.64
CA SER A 696 21.97 -26.66 12.57
C SER A 696 22.13 -25.69 13.75
N THR A 697 22.33 -26.22 14.95
CA THR A 697 22.66 -25.47 16.17
C THR A 697 23.88 -24.56 15.96
N LEU A 698 24.96 -25.07 15.36
CA LEU A 698 26.15 -24.27 15.09
C LEU A 698 25.84 -23.06 14.20
N VAL A 699 25.01 -23.23 13.17
CA VAL A 699 24.66 -22.12 12.27
C VAL A 699 23.64 -21.20 12.90
N ILE A 700 22.51 -21.74 13.37
CA ILE A 700 21.32 -20.98 13.80
C ILE A 700 21.57 -20.24 15.11
N ASP A 701 22.24 -20.89 16.08
CA ASP A 701 22.35 -20.36 17.44
C ASP A 701 23.65 -19.59 17.66
N VAL A 702 24.64 -19.76 16.77
CA VAL A 702 25.95 -19.11 16.89
C VAL A 702 26.24 -18.18 15.72
N PHE A 703 26.37 -18.70 14.49
CA PHE A 703 26.86 -17.90 13.38
C PHE A 703 25.82 -16.90 12.85
N TRP A 704 24.57 -17.30 12.63
CA TRP A 704 23.51 -16.41 12.15
C TRP A 704 23.29 -15.16 13.03
N PRO A 705 23.26 -15.28 14.37
CA PRO A 705 23.17 -14.13 15.27
C PRO A 705 24.31 -13.12 15.09
N LEU A 706 25.54 -13.57 14.81
CA LEU A 706 26.67 -12.68 14.56
C LEU A 706 26.51 -11.84 13.29
N PHE A 707 25.66 -12.26 12.34
CA PHE A 707 25.34 -11.55 11.10
C PHE A 707 23.95 -10.88 11.14
N GLY A 708 23.35 -10.81 12.32
CA GLY A 708 22.07 -10.14 12.57
C GLY A 708 20.84 -10.99 12.24
N VAL A 709 20.99 -12.28 11.91
CA VAL A 709 19.87 -13.20 11.71
C VAL A 709 19.49 -13.80 13.06
N ARG A 710 18.24 -13.58 13.53
CA ARG A 710 17.80 -14.01 14.87
C ARG A 710 16.91 -15.24 14.82
N ASP A 711 17.21 -16.22 15.68
CA ASP A 711 16.40 -17.39 16.06
C ASP A 711 15.35 -17.78 15.01
N ALA A 712 15.85 -18.25 13.86
CA ALA A 712 15.03 -18.63 12.72
C ALA A 712 15.32 -20.06 12.31
N GLU A 713 14.31 -20.76 11.81
CA GLU A 713 14.50 -22.06 11.18
C GLU A 713 15.31 -21.91 9.88
N PRO A 714 16.16 -22.91 9.54
CA PRO A 714 16.87 -22.90 8.28
C PRO A 714 15.88 -22.92 7.12
N TYR A 715 16.28 -22.40 5.97
CA TYR A 715 15.49 -22.58 4.75
C TYR A 715 15.50 -24.06 4.37
N SER A 716 14.42 -24.57 3.81
CA SER A 716 14.43 -26.00 3.43
C SER A 716 15.03 -26.17 2.04
N ALA A 717 15.94 -27.13 1.88
CA ALA A 717 16.37 -27.59 0.55
C ALA A 717 15.22 -28.16 -0.30
N THR A 718 14.06 -28.42 0.30
CA THR A 718 12.82 -28.83 -0.38
C THR A 718 11.95 -27.67 -0.83
N GLU A 719 12.33 -26.41 -0.56
CA GLU A 719 11.67 -25.24 -1.13
C GLU A 719 11.84 -25.22 -2.65
N THR A 720 10.90 -24.57 -3.35
CA THR A 720 10.98 -24.42 -4.80
C THR A 720 12.24 -23.66 -5.20
N GLU A 721 12.79 -23.95 -6.38
CA GLU A 721 13.95 -23.22 -6.91
C GLU A 721 13.70 -21.70 -6.93
N PHE A 722 12.48 -21.28 -7.26
CA PHE A 722 12.08 -19.87 -7.22
C PHE A 722 12.16 -19.28 -5.80
N ALA A 723 11.68 -19.98 -4.78
CA ALA A 723 11.77 -19.53 -3.39
C ALA A 723 13.22 -19.44 -2.92
N LEU A 724 14.03 -20.47 -3.20
CA LEU A 724 15.47 -20.49 -2.89
C LEU A 724 16.22 -19.37 -3.62
N LEU A 725 16.00 -19.20 -4.92
CA LEU A 725 16.58 -18.10 -5.70
C LEU A 725 16.15 -16.74 -5.13
N LYS A 726 14.90 -16.58 -4.71
CA LYS A 726 14.41 -15.33 -4.10
C LYS A 726 15.08 -15.02 -2.76
N VAL A 727 15.35 -16.04 -1.94
CA VAL A 727 16.09 -15.90 -0.68
C VAL A 727 17.56 -15.58 -0.95
N LEU A 728 18.19 -16.30 -1.88
CA LEU A 728 19.60 -16.10 -2.25
C LEU A 728 19.85 -14.74 -2.90
N THR A 729 18.92 -14.27 -3.75
CA THR A 729 18.98 -12.95 -4.40
C THR A 729 18.55 -11.80 -3.49
N ALA A 730 17.97 -12.09 -2.32
CA ALA A 730 17.70 -11.06 -1.32
C ALA A 730 18.96 -10.64 -0.55
N SER A 731 20.08 -11.35 -0.71
CA SER A 731 21.33 -11.08 0.00
C SER A 731 22.52 -10.93 -0.93
N ARG A 732 23.27 -9.85 -0.75
CA ARG A 732 24.57 -9.69 -1.39
C ARG A 732 25.71 -10.28 -0.55
N SER A 733 25.58 -10.20 0.79
CA SER A 733 26.66 -10.55 1.73
C SER A 733 26.21 -11.20 3.04
N VAL A 734 24.92 -11.18 3.38
CA VAL A 734 24.37 -11.86 4.57
C VAL A 734 24.28 -13.37 4.31
N PRO A 735 24.86 -14.24 5.17
CA PRO A 735 24.81 -15.69 4.98
C PRO A 735 23.38 -16.24 4.96
N VAL A 736 23.08 -17.08 3.98
CA VAL A 736 21.83 -17.86 3.87
C VAL A 736 22.14 -19.32 4.18
N PHE A 737 21.32 -19.96 4.99
CA PHE A 737 21.44 -21.37 5.37
C PHE A 737 20.20 -22.13 4.89
N ILE A 738 20.45 -23.18 4.11
CA ILE A 738 19.49 -24.10 3.49
C ILE A 738 19.76 -25.50 4.06
#